data_AF-C2EIH9-F1
#
_entry.id   AF-C2EIH9-F1
#
_cell.length_a   1.000
_cell.length_b   1.000
_cell.length_c   1.000
_cell.angle_alpha   90.00
_cell.angle_beta   90.00
_cell.angle_gamma   90.00
#
_symmetry.space_group_name_H-M   'P 1'
#
loop_
_entity.id
_entity.type
_entity.pdbx_description
1 polymer ?
#
loop_
_entity_poly.entity_id
_entity_poly.type
_entity_poly.pdbx_seq_one_letter_code
_entity_poly.pdbx_strand_id
1 'polypeptide(L)'
;MLEREVENVIEQHLRKNKWIVDVGFKNRQVYRQSPRTEEERNKLLKDLDSRRFPDFILYESNKVQKPIAIIETKRSEHKNLEDAKEQGMKYAKKLGAKFLFLYNFNRYLSYYVPNEKSLLIDNVEVNNILPLSILKKFTSNELKISGTAEIRSKSDLINLFRVANNKLREAGVNAGVTRFSEFSNLLFLKLVSDLNEERNYNIKDEFLWDTYKTYEGNALINYINNTVIDGLNKKFDSSEEDNGLFTPLHIKDPIKLKEIVDKLDTLNFKKIDTDIKGDAFEYFIQKYNQTNNDLGEYFTPRHIVRFLNDIVKPTYGDKIYDPFCGTGGMLIVAFERILNELEERGKLDEDTLTNLREQTIWGGEISDTARIAKMNMILSGDGHSNIMQHDSFMNPVSDKYNIVISNIPFNMEVTNEQSSLYEPDIKKGNAVAILHILKALKNNNPYSRAAIIVPDAVLNDKSMKDLRKNIVSSGQLLGIVSLPSKVFLPYTEAKTSILIFGSKTNIPTENIFVYKVKNDGYTLTTRRRKISGINDLDNFISIHEEMLETNYNKKLNYDNLFYISRKDILDEKNKSLLLTQYHDEQITGYIRLSDILEQVKEKNTEHFETASITNAEFWGMPLGEELWGENFISVTSENNINYNVVREKYISFNPSRANVGSFGINMSNTPVAVSNAYPTFRLKQGMESRYLMEYIYLQLTHNSRVIEDIAERSYGTIRQALNATEFLKLQIKDISFDEQQKIVNTVEKKHSQVLQIQKELNNLNLE
;
A
#
# COMPACT_ATOMS: atom_id res chain seq x y z
N MET A 1 -13.03 -23.11 1.70
CA MET A 1 -13.80 -23.41 0.48
C MET A 1 -13.80 -24.91 0.20
N LEU A 2 -14.97 -25.48 -0.09
CA LEU A 2 -15.15 -26.83 -0.61
C LEU A 2 -14.68 -26.89 -2.07
N GLU A 3 -14.16 -28.04 -2.54
CA GLU A 3 -13.73 -28.26 -3.95
C GLU A 3 -14.77 -27.82 -4.98
N ARG A 4 -16.03 -28.05 -4.63
CA ARG A 4 -17.20 -27.73 -5.43
C ARG A 4 -17.33 -26.22 -5.70
N GLU A 5 -16.85 -25.36 -4.81
CA GLU A 5 -16.91 -23.90 -4.97
C GLU A 5 -15.91 -23.41 -6.02
N VAL A 6 -14.69 -23.94 -6.01
CA VAL A 6 -13.66 -23.63 -7.03
C VAL A 6 -14.09 -24.10 -8.42
N GLU A 7 -14.66 -25.31 -8.51
CA GLU A 7 -15.18 -25.84 -9.77
C GLU A 7 -16.36 -25.00 -10.31
N ASN A 8 -17.24 -24.51 -9.43
CA ASN A 8 -18.32 -23.61 -9.83
C ASN A 8 -17.80 -22.28 -10.41
N VAL A 9 -16.73 -21.72 -9.84
CA VAL A 9 -16.06 -20.51 -10.38
C VAL A 9 -15.51 -20.76 -11.79
N ILE A 10 -14.85 -21.91 -12.00
CA ILE A 10 -14.37 -22.28 -13.34
C ILE A 10 -15.53 -22.43 -14.33
N GLU A 11 -16.62 -23.08 -13.94
CA GLU A 11 -17.81 -23.23 -14.80
C GLU A 11 -18.41 -21.87 -15.18
N GLN A 12 -18.48 -20.92 -14.25
CA GLN A 12 -18.93 -19.56 -14.53
C GLN A 12 -18.01 -18.84 -15.53
N HIS A 13 -16.68 -18.93 -15.35
CA HIS A 13 -15.73 -18.35 -16.30
C HIS A 13 -15.80 -18.99 -17.69
N LEU A 14 -16.05 -20.30 -17.76
CA LEU A 14 -16.27 -21.00 -19.03
C LEU A 14 -17.52 -20.47 -19.73
N ARG A 15 -18.62 -20.26 -18.99
CA ARG A 15 -19.86 -19.65 -19.53
C ARG A 15 -19.62 -18.22 -20.02
N LYS A 16 -18.90 -17.38 -19.26
CA LYS A 16 -18.51 -16.01 -19.67
C LYS A 16 -17.71 -16.02 -20.98
N ASN A 17 -16.87 -17.03 -21.19
CA ASN A 17 -16.11 -17.26 -22.42
C ASN A 17 -16.88 -18.01 -23.53
N LYS A 18 -18.21 -18.11 -23.40
CA LYS A 18 -19.13 -18.73 -24.38
C LYS A 18 -18.89 -20.23 -24.62
N TRP A 19 -18.33 -20.94 -23.63
CA TRP A 19 -18.24 -22.40 -23.67
C TRP A 19 -19.58 -23.04 -23.28
N ILE A 20 -19.94 -24.13 -23.96
CA ILE A 20 -21.19 -24.87 -23.69
C ILE A 20 -20.93 -25.93 -22.61
N VAL A 21 -21.34 -25.63 -21.38
CA VAL A 21 -21.11 -26.46 -20.17
C VAL A 21 -22.26 -27.44 -19.89
N ASP A 22 -23.50 -27.06 -20.22
CA ASP A 22 -24.72 -27.74 -19.78
C ASP A 22 -24.84 -29.20 -20.26
N VAL A 23 -25.14 -30.09 -19.31
CA VAL A 23 -25.35 -31.52 -19.56
C VAL A 23 -26.64 -31.70 -20.38
N GLY A 24 -26.58 -32.46 -21.48
CA GLY A 24 -27.74 -32.73 -22.35
C GLY A 24 -27.79 -31.90 -23.64
N PHE A 25 -26.97 -30.85 -23.77
CA PHE A 25 -26.85 -30.11 -25.03
C PHE A 25 -26.07 -30.92 -26.08
N LYS A 26 -26.64 -31.01 -27.30
CA LYS A 26 -26.06 -31.80 -28.41
C LYS A 26 -24.61 -31.42 -28.75
N ASN A 27 -24.22 -30.16 -28.50
CA ASN A 27 -22.88 -29.63 -28.77
C ASN A 27 -22.09 -29.30 -27.49
N ARG A 28 -22.33 -29.99 -26.37
CA ARG A 28 -21.57 -29.79 -25.12
C ARG A 28 -20.06 -29.84 -25.37
N GLN A 29 -19.35 -28.84 -24.85
CA GLN A 29 -17.92 -28.65 -25.04
C GLN A 29 -17.10 -28.93 -23.78
N VAL A 30 -17.69 -28.77 -22.59
CA VAL A 30 -16.97 -28.91 -21.31
C VAL A 30 -17.42 -30.15 -20.56
N TYR A 31 -16.48 -31.00 -20.20
CA TYR A 31 -16.70 -32.23 -19.42
C TYR A 31 -15.91 -32.14 -18.12
N ARG A 32 -16.58 -32.41 -17.00
CA ARG A 32 -16.03 -32.28 -15.65
C ARG A 32 -15.65 -33.65 -15.09
N GLN A 33 -14.45 -33.76 -14.52
CA GLN A 33 -13.91 -34.93 -13.81
C GLN A 33 -14.01 -36.29 -14.53
N SER A 34 -14.39 -36.31 -15.81
CA SER A 34 -14.44 -37.50 -16.64
C SER A 34 -14.24 -37.09 -18.10
N PRO A 35 -13.43 -37.84 -18.87
CA PRO A 35 -13.37 -37.67 -20.31
C PRO A 35 -14.70 -38.06 -20.98
N ARG A 36 -14.87 -37.63 -22.22
CA ARG A 36 -16.11 -37.84 -22.99
C ARG A 36 -16.29 -39.30 -23.40
N THR A 37 -15.20 -40.02 -23.71
CA THR A 37 -15.25 -41.39 -24.24
C THR A 37 -14.58 -42.42 -23.34
N GLU A 38 -15.01 -43.68 -23.44
CA GLU A 38 -14.37 -44.80 -22.72
C GLU A 38 -12.92 -45.05 -23.17
N GLU A 39 -12.60 -44.78 -24.44
CA GLU A 39 -11.24 -44.89 -24.94
C GLU A 39 -10.28 -43.90 -24.26
N GLU A 40 -10.70 -42.63 -24.12
CA GLU A 40 -9.95 -41.62 -23.38
C GLU A 40 -9.83 -42.00 -21.89
N ARG A 41 -10.89 -42.54 -21.29
CA ARG A 41 -10.88 -43.03 -19.91
C ARG A 41 -9.84 -44.14 -19.74
N ASN A 42 -9.82 -45.12 -20.64
CA ASN A 42 -8.86 -46.23 -20.62
C ASN A 42 -7.41 -45.76 -20.85
N LYS A 43 -7.20 -44.76 -21.72
CA LYS A 43 -5.87 -44.12 -21.91
C LYS A 43 -5.35 -43.45 -20.64
N LEU A 44 -6.22 -42.82 -19.87
CA LEU A 44 -5.83 -42.22 -18.59
C LEU A 44 -5.54 -43.28 -17.52
N LEU A 45 -6.37 -44.33 -17.44
CA LEU A 45 -6.28 -45.37 -16.41
C LEU A 45 -5.11 -46.36 -16.56
N LYS A 46 -4.55 -46.56 -17.77
CA LYS A 46 -3.47 -47.53 -17.99
C LYS A 46 -2.12 -47.19 -17.32
N ASP A 47 -1.87 -45.92 -16.99
CA ASP A 47 -0.52 -45.38 -16.72
C ASP A 47 -0.51 -44.37 -15.54
N LEU A 48 -1.54 -44.38 -14.70
CA LEU A 48 -1.67 -43.51 -13.53
C LEU A 48 -2.07 -44.36 -12.32
N ASP A 49 -1.24 -44.39 -11.28
CA ASP A 49 -1.49 -45.09 -10.01
C ASP A 49 -2.71 -44.56 -9.23
N SER A 50 -3.37 -43.52 -9.74
CA SER A 50 -4.56 -42.93 -9.12
C SER A 50 -5.73 -42.91 -10.10
N ARG A 51 -6.94 -43.23 -9.60
CA ARG A 51 -8.23 -43.10 -10.32
C ARG A 51 -8.65 -41.63 -10.50
N ARG A 52 -7.72 -40.70 -10.71
CA ARG A 52 -7.98 -39.26 -10.80
C ARG A 52 -7.96 -38.79 -12.26
N PHE A 53 -8.95 -37.98 -12.60
CA PHE A 53 -9.12 -37.36 -13.92
C PHE A 53 -8.88 -35.85 -13.80
N PRO A 54 -8.62 -35.15 -14.92
CA PRO A 54 -8.58 -33.69 -14.93
C PRO A 54 -9.90 -33.10 -14.45
N ASP A 55 -9.84 -31.94 -13.79
CA ASP A 55 -11.04 -31.26 -13.30
C ASP A 55 -11.97 -30.87 -14.46
N PHE A 56 -11.43 -30.30 -15.54
CA PHE A 56 -12.19 -30.05 -16.76
C PHE A 56 -11.45 -30.42 -18.04
N ILE A 57 -12.23 -30.89 -19.02
CA ILE A 57 -11.78 -31.28 -20.35
C ILE A 57 -12.64 -30.55 -21.39
N LEU A 58 -11.99 -29.78 -22.27
CA LEU A 58 -12.65 -28.91 -23.23
C LEU A 58 -12.51 -29.48 -24.64
N TYR A 59 -13.60 -29.46 -25.41
CA TYR A 59 -13.68 -29.93 -26.78
C TYR A 59 -14.20 -28.83 -27.70
N GLU A 60 -13.74 -28.81 -28.96
CA GLU A 60 -14.25 -27.82 -29.91
C GLU A 60 -15.73 -28.04 -30.26
N SER A 61 -16.14 -29.31 -30.35
CA SER A 61 -17.50 -29.73 -30.63
C SER A 61 -17.70 -31.21 -30.30
N ASN A 62 -18.94 -31.68 -30.36
CA ASN A 62 -19.30 -33.10 -30.27
C ASN A 62 -18.69 -33.99 -31.37
N LYS A 63 -18.24 -33.43 -32.50
CA LYS A 63 -17.66 -34.18 -33.63
C LYS A 63 -16.15 -34.36 -33.54
N VAL A 64 -15.46 -33.53 -32.75
CA VAL A 64 -13.99 -33.56 -32.66
C VAL A 64 -13.58 -34.49 -31.53
N GLN A 65 -12.88 -35.58 -31.85
CA GLN A 65 -12.50 -36.63 -30.88
C GLN A 65 -11.51 -36.14 -29.82
N LYS A 66 -10.49 -35.35 -30.20
CA LYS A 66 -9.46 -34.88 -29.28
C LYS A 66 -9.91 -33.63 -28.52
N PRO A 67 -9.64 -33.52 -27.21
CA PRO A 67 -9.84 -32.27 -26.49
C PRO A 67 -8.91 -31.18 -27.02
N ILE A 68 -9.37 -29.94 -26.96
CA ILE A 68 -8.55 -28.76 -27.30
C ILE A 68 -7.75 -28.29 -26.09
N ALA A 69 -8.32 -28.35 -24.89
CA ALA A 69 -7.69 -27.89 -23.66
C ALA A 69 -8.05 -28.76 -22.43
N ILE A 70 -7.15 -28.75 -21.44
CA ILE A 70 -7.35 -29.32 -20.11
C ILE A 70 -7.31 -28.20 -19.08
N ILE A 71 -8.14 -28.28 -18.04
CA ILE A 71 -8.06 -27.40 -16.87
C ILE A 71 -7.81 -28.26 -15.63
N GLU A 72 -6.76 -27.91 -14.88
CA GLU A 72 -6.45 -28.49 -13.58
C GLU A 72 -6.49 -27.38 -12.53
N THR A 73 -7.15 -27.67 -11.42
CA THR A 73 -7.33 -26.74 -10.30
C THR A 73 -6.58 -27.23 -9.08
N LYS A 74 -6.16 -26.31 -8.21
CA LYS A 74 -5.64 -26.64 -6.87
C LYS A 74 -6.30 -25.76 -5.82
N ARG A 75 -6.62 -26.39 -4.67
CA ARG A 75 -7.04 -25.70 -3.44
C ARG A 75 -5.83 -24.98 -2.81
N SER A 76 -6.10 -23.96 -2.00
CA SER A 76 -5.16 -22.90 -1.57
C SER A 76 -3.83 -23.31 -0.90
N GLU A 77 -2.90 -22.35 -0.97
CA GLU A 77 -1.71 -22.00 -0.15
C GLU A 77 -0.58 -23.02 0.11
N HIS A 78 -0.82 -24.33 0.06
CA HIS A 78 0.19 -25.32 0.50
C HIS A 78 0.59 -26.36 -0.56
N LYS A 79 0.18 -26.18 -1.82
CA LYS A 79 0.56 -27.09 -2.91
C LYS A 79 1.21 -26.35 -4.07
N ASN A 80 2.36 -26.87 -4.48
CA ASN A 80 3.18 -26.33 -5.54
C ASN A 80 2.41 -26.33 -6.86
N LEU A 81 2.31 -25.16 -7.51
CA LEU A 81 1.76 -25.05 -8.86
C LEU A 81 2.54 -25.91 -9.87
N GLU A 82 3.80 -26.20 -9.58
CA GLU A 82 4.61 -27.10 -10.40
C GLU A 82 4.05 -28.53 -10.40
N ASP A 83 3.53 -29.03 -9.27
CA ASP A 83 2.89 -30.36 -9.21
C ASP A 83 1.58 -30.38 -10.04
N ALA A 84 0.83 -29.27 -10.00
CA ALA A 84 -0.39 -29.11 -10.79
C ALA A 84 -0.09 -29.06 -12.29
N LYS A 85 1.00 -28.39 -12.65
CA LYS A 85 1.51 -28.31 -14.02
C LYS A 85 1.97 -29.68 -14.51
N GLU A 86 2.77 -30.40 -13.74
CA GLU A 86 3.22 -31.76 -14.10
C GLU A 86 2.03 -32.70 -14.31
N GLN A 87 1.09 -32.70 -13.36
CA GLN A 87 -0.11 -33.52 -13.44
C GLN A 87 -0.98 -33.13 -14.66
N GLY A 88 -1.28 -31.84 -14.82
CA GLY A 88 -2.06 -31.31 -15.93
C GLY A 88 -1.40 -31.58 -17.30
N MET A 89 -0.08 -31.47 -17.38
CA MET A 89 0.68 -31.72 -18.61
C MET A 89 0.66 -33.21 -18.98
N LYS A 90 0.73 -34.10 -17.99
CA LYS A 90 0.59 -35.56 -18.20
C LYS A 90 -0.80 -35.90 -18.76
N TYR A 91 -1.85 -35.28 -18.24
CA TYR A 91 -3.20 -35.45 -18.78
C TYR A 91 -3.32 -34.91 -20.21
N ALA A 92 -2.85 -33.68 -20.44
CA ALA A 92 -2.96 -33.00 -21.72
C ALA A 92 -2.22 -33.75 -22.83
N LYS A 93 -0.99 -34.22 -22.58
CA LYS A 93 -0.22 -35.01 -23.56
C LYS A 93 -0.90 -36.33 -23.91
N LYS A 94 -1.43 -37.07 -22.91
CA LYS A 94 -2.10 -38.36 -23.15
C LYS A 94 -3.38 -38.23 -23.96
N LEU A 95 -4.17 -37.20 -23.68
CA LEU A 95 -5.41 -36.95 -24.41
C LEU A 95 -5.17 -36.22 -25.75
N GLY A 96 -3.96 -35.70 -25.96
CA GLY A 96 -3.61 -34.94 -27.16
C GLY A 96 -4.21 -33.53 -27.18
N ALA A 97 -4.42 -32.92 -26.01
CA ALA A 97 -4.85 -31.53 -25.89
C ALA A 97 -3.72 -30.57 -26.27
N LYS A 98 -4.07 -29.45 -26.90
CA LYS A 98 -3.10 -28.42 -27.32
C LYS A 98 -2.77 -27.43 -26.20
N PHE A 99 -3.70 -27.23 -25.27
CA PHE A 99 -3.59 -26.22 -24.23
C PHE A 99 -3.82 -26.81 -22.83
N LEU A 100 -3.14 -26.24 -21.84
CA LEU A 100 -3.35 -26.53 -20.43
C LEU A 100 -3.60 -25.22 -19.70
N PHE A 101 -4.66 -25.16 -18.90
CA PHE A 101 -4.94 -24.08 -17.97
C PHE A 101 -4.82 -24.59 -16.54
N LEU A 102 -4.13 -23.84 -15.69
CA LEU A 102 -4.02 -24.11 -14.27
C LEU A 102 -4.72 -23.00 -13.50
N TYR A 103 -5.41 -23.32 -12.42
CA TYR A 103 -6.07 -22.33 -11.55
C TYR A 103 -5.88 -22.65 -10.07
N ASN A 104 -5.47 -21.66 -9.27
CA ASN A 104 -5.26 -21.82 -7.83
C ASN A 104 -6.02 -20.80 -6.97
N PHE A 105 -7.28 -20.52 -7.32
CA PHE A 105 -8.15 -19.50 -6.71
C PHE A 105 -7.75 -18.05 -7.03
N ASN A 106 -6.46 -17.72 -6.94
CA ASN A 106 -5.97 -16.34 -7.11
C ASN A 106 -5.44 -16.02 -8.52
N ARG A 107 -5.04 -17.03 -9.31
CA ARG A 107 -4.40 -16.80 -10.62
C ARG A 107 -4.64 -17.95 -11.60
N TYR A 108 -4.65 -17.63 -12.89
CA TYR A 108 -4.50 -18.62 -13.97
C TYR A 108 -3.08 -18.64 -14.52
N LEU A 109 -2.60 -19.83 -14.87
CA LEU A 109 -1.46 -20.02 -15.75
C LEU A 109 -1.91 -20.81 -16.97
N SER A 110 -1.31 -20.56 -18.12
CA SER A 110 -1.67 -21.25 -19.35
C SER A 110 -0.46 -21.65 -20.18
N TYR A 111 -0.52 -22.85 -20.76
CA TYR A 111 0.59 -23.46 -21.46
C TYR A 111 0.16 -24.03 -22.81
N TYR A 112 1.07 -23.93 -23.78
CA TYR A 112 1.01 -24.67 -25.03
C TYR A 112 1.68 -26.04 -24.82
N VAL A 113 0.87 -27.09 -24.84
CA VAL A 113 1.28 -28.45 -24.50
C VAL A 113 2.40 -29.00 -25.40
N PRO A 114 2.43 -28.73 -26.73
CA PRO A 114 3.47 -29.28 -27.61
C PRO A 114 4.91 -28.88 -27.27
N ASN A 115 5.13 -27.68 -26.70
CA ASN A 115 6.48 -27.20 -26.34
C ASN A 115 6.60 -26.78 -24.87
N GLU A 116 5.54 -26.98 -24.08
CA GLU A 116 5.45 -26.72 -22.64
C GLU A 116 5.72 -25.25 -22.24
N LYS A 117 5.67 -24.32 -23.19
CA LYS A 117 5.84 -22.88 -22.93
C LYS A 117 4.52 -22.20 -22.60
N SER A 118 4.59 -21.07 -21.89
CA SER A 118 3.44 -20.22 -21.62
C SER A 118 2.76 -19.79 -22.93
N LEU A 119 1.42 -19.68 -22.92
CA LEU A 119 0.70 -19.05 -24.02
C LEU A 119 0.90 -17.54 -23.99
N LEU A 120 1.28 -16.98 -25.13
CA LEU A 120 1.52 -15.55 -25.32
C LEU A 120 0.56 -15.00 -26.37
N ILE A 121 -0.13 -13.90 -26.05
CA ILE A 121 -0.79 -13.05 -27.05
C ILE A 121 -0.01 -11.74 -27.10
N ASP A 122 0.51 -11.39 -28.27
CA ASP A 122 1.32 -10.18 -28.46
C ASP A 122 2.47 -10.05 -27.43
N ASN A 123 3.15 -11.16 -27.13
CA ASN A 123 4.23 -11.32 -26.14
C ASN A 123 3.82 -11.20 -24.66
N VAL A 124 2.51 -11.22 -24.33
CA VAL A 124 2.00 -11.19 -22.95
C VAL A 124 1.45 -12.55 -22.56
N GLU A 125 1.79 -13.01 -21.35
CA GLU A 125 1.26 -14.27 -20.81
C GLU A 125 -0.26 -14.23 -20.64
N VAL A 126 -0.92 -15.26 -21.17
CA VAL A 126 -2.36 -15.46 -21.00
C VAL A 126 -2.63 -15.98 -19.59
N ASN A 127 -3.26 -15.14 -18.76
CA ASN A 127 -3.59 -15.45 -17.36
C ASN A 127 -5.13 -15.57 -17.17
N ASN A 128 -5.83 -16.13 -18.15
CA ASN A 128 -7.27 -16.43 -18.09
C ASN A 128 -7.64 -17.59 -19.04
N ILE A 129 -8.84 -18.15 -18.90
CA ILE A 129 -9.38 -19.13 -19.86
C ILE A 129 -9.83 -18.37 -21.11
N LEU A 130 -9.40 -18.84 -22.29
CA LEU A 130 -9.72 -18.20 -23.57
C LEU A 130 -11.01 -18.77 -24.21
N PRO A 131 -11.74 -17.97 -24.99
CA PRO A 131 -12.81 -18.47 -25.87
C PRO A 131 -12.27 -19.41 -26.95
N LEU A 132 -13.11 -20.37 -27.38
CA LEU A 132 -12.76 -21.32 -28.45
C LEU A 132 -12.30 -20.61 -29.75
N SER A 133 -12.90 -19.47 -30.08
CA SER A 133 -12.55 -18.68 -31.28
C SER A 133 -11.12 -18.13 -31.25
N ILE A 134 -10.56 -17.87 -30.07
CA ILE A 134 -9.18 -17.41 -29.90
C ILE A 134 -8.23 -18.59 -29.86
N LEU A 135 -8.56 -19.66 -29.11
CA LEU A 135 -7.74 -20.87 -29.05
C LEU A 135 -7.46 -21.47 -30.43
N LYS A 136 -8.42 -21.38 -31.36
CA LYS A 136 -8.25 -21.84 -32.74
C LYS A 136 -7.23 -21.05 -33.55
N LYS A 137 -6.92 -19.81 -33.16
CA LYS A 137 -5.95 -18.96 -33.86
C LYS A 137 -4.51 -19.30 -33.50
N PHE A 138 -4.28 -19.95 -32.36
CA PHE A 138 -2.95 -20.38 -31.96
C PHE A 138 -2.44 -21.51 -32.84
N THR A 139 -1.37 -21.25 -33.58
CA THR A 139 -0.59 -22.24 -34.33
C THR A 139 0.69 -22.65 -33.60
N SER A 140 1.15 -21.82 -32.65
CA SER A 140 2.27 -22.07 -31.73
C SER A 140 1.87 -21.62 -30.31
N ASN A 141 2.83 -21.49 -29.39
CA ASN A 141 2.58 -20.88 -28.09
C ASN A 141 2.39 -19.35 -28.16
N GLU A 142 2.59 -18.74 -29.34
CA GLU A 142 2.49 -17.29 -29.55
C GLU A 142 1.42 -16.98 -30.59
N LEU A 143 0.55 -16.01 -30.27
CA LEU A 143 -0.45 -15.49 -31.19
C LEU A 143 -0.25 -13.97 -31.33
N LYS A 144 0.00 -13.51 -32.56
CA LYS A 144 -0.01 -12.08 -32.91
C LYS A 144 -1.31 -11.74 -33.60
N ILE A 145 -2.11 -10.84 -33.04
CA ILE A 145 -3.41 -10.48 -33.62
C ILE A 145 -3.30 -9.11 -34.29
N SER A 146 -3.11 -9.09 -35.61
CA SER A 146 -3.08 -7.85 -36.40
C SER A 146 -4.49 -7.43 -36.83
N GLY A 147 -4.94 -6.25 -36.42
CA GLY A 147 -6.17 -5.62 -36.92
C GLY A 147 -6.79 -4.68 -35.90
N THR A 148 -6.69 -3.36 -36.17
CA THR A 148 -7.09 -2.22 -35.32
C THR A 148 -6.41 -2.21 -33.95
N ALA A 149 -5.99 -1.04 -33.47
CA ALA A 149 -5.36 -0.89 -32.14
C ALA A 149 -6.41 -1.13 -31.05
N GLU A 150 -6.82 -2.39 -30.87
CA GLU A 150 -7.59 -2.82 -29.73
C GLU A 150 -6.63 -2.80 -28.55
N ILE A 151 -6.91 -1.95 -27.57
CA ILE A 151 -6.11 -1.87 -26.35
C ILE A 151 -6.37 -3.14 -25.56
N ARG A 152 -5.38 -4.03 -25.60
CA ARG A 152 -5.46 -5.39 -25.04
C ARG A 152 -4.79 -5.50 -23.68
N SER A 153 -3.96 -4.52 -23.32
CA SER A 153 -3.21 -4.52 -22.07
C SER A 153 -3.14 -3.14 -21.43
N LYS A 154 -2.91 -3.14 -20.11
CA LYS A 154 -2.54 -1.96 -19.32
C LYS A 154 -1.40 -1.19 -19.97
N SER A 155 -0.39 -1.89 -20.49
CA SER A 155 0.79 -1.29 -21.11
C SER A 155 0.46 -0.53 -22.40
N ASP A 156 -0.49 -1.02 -23.20
CA ASP A 156 -0.94 -0.34 -24.42
C ASP A 156 -1.64 0.98 -24.08
N LEU A 157 -2.52 0.95 -23.08
CA LEU A 157 -3.23 2.13 -22.61
C LEU A 157 -2.25 3.18 -22.03
N ILE A 158 -1.30 2.74 -21.19
CA ILE A 158 -0.23 3.60 -20.66
C ILE A 158 0.62 4.19 -21.79
N ASN A 159 0.98 3.39 -22.81
CA ASN A 159 1.77 3.86 -23.93
C ASN A 159 1.04 4.92 -24.74
N LEU A 160 -0.26 4.75 -24.97
CA LEU A 160 -1.09 5.74 -25.65
C LEU A 160 -1.18 7.03 -24.83
N PHE A 161 -1.40 6.92 -23.51
CA PHE A 161 -1.40 8.09 -22.61
C PHE A 161 -0.05 8.82 -22.65
N ARG A 162 1.06 8.08 -22.66
CA ARG A 162 2.40 8.66 -22.79
C ARG A 162 2.59 9.38 -24.13
N VAL A 163 2.13 8.83 -25.24
CA VAL A 163 2.23 9.46 -26.57
C VAL A 163 1.40 10.74 -26.64
N ALA A 164 0.16 10.72 -26.17
CA ALA A 164 -0.69 11.90 -26.12
C ALA A 164 -0.13 12.99 -25.19
N ASN A 165 0.39 12.61 -24.02
CA ASN A 165 1.06 13.52 -23.09
C ASN A 165 2.33 14.14 -23.71
N ASN A 166 3.10 13.39 -24.50
CA ASN A 166 4.25 13.92 -25.22
C ASN A 166 3.86 14.96 -26.28
N LYS A 167 2.73 14.78 -26.97
CA LYS A 167 2.20 15.77 -27.93
C LYS A 167 1.81 17.08 -27.25
N LEU A 168 1.26 17.03 -26.04
CA LEU A 168 1.00 18.25 -25.25
C LEU A 168 2.29 19.00 -24.89
N ARG A 169 3.39 18.28 -24.67
CA ARG A 169 4.71 18.89 -24.48
C ARG A 169 5.18 19.63 -25.73
N GLU A 170 5.01 19.02 -26.90
CA GLU A 170 5.34 19.65 -28.19
C GLU A 170 4.49 20.91 -28.46
N ALA A 171 3.25 20.95 -27.95
CA ALA A 171 2.34 22.08 -28.06
C ALA A 171 2.68 23.28 -27.15
N GLY A 172 3.81 23.24 -26.43
CA GLY A 172 4.27 24.35 -25.58
C GLY A 172 3.63 24.41 -24.19
N VAL A 173 2.97 23.35 -23.72
CA VAL A 173 2.47 23.27 -22.34
C VAL A 173 3.64 22.94 -21.40
N ASN A 174 4.27 23.99 -20.87
CA ASN A 174 5.61 23.95 -20.27
C ASN A 174 5.69 23.41 -18.82
N ALA A 175 4.58 23.30 -18.08
CA ALA A 175 4.58 22.77 -16.71
C ALA A 175 4.06 21.32 -16.67
N GLY A 176 4.75 20.43 -15.93
CA GLY A 176 4.37 19.02 -15.79
C GLY A 176 2.95 18.83 -15.22
N VAL A 177 2.53 19.74 -14.34
CA VAL A 177 1.22 19.74 -13.68
C VAL A 177 0.09 20.12 -14.64
N THR A 178 0.22 21.30 -15.26
CA THR A 178 -0.74 21.82 -16.24
C THR A 178 -0.92 20.84 -17.38
N ARG A 179 0.17 20.25 -17.90
CA ARG A 179 0.11 19.28 -19.00
C ARG A 179 -0.72 18.05 -18.67
N PHE A 180 -0.56 17.52 -17.46
CA PHE A 180 -1.34 16.38 -17.01
C PHE A 180 -2.81 16.74 -16.81
N SER A 181 -3.10 17.92 -16.26
CA SER A 181 -4.46 18.42 -16.12
C SER A 181 -5.17 18.50 -17.48
N GLU A 182 -4.52 19.11 -18.49
CA GLU A 182 -5.03 19.20 -19.87
C GLU A 182 -5.29 17.82 -20.49
N PHE A 183 -4.33 16.90 -20.34
CA PHE A 183 -4.49 15.53 -20.84
C PHE A 183 -5.66 14.82 -20.16
N SER A 184 -5.74 14.93 -18.84
CA SER A 184 -6.79 14.29 -18.04
C SER A 184 -8.16 14.82 -18.47
N ASN A 185 -8.33 16.14 -18.60
CA ASN A 185 -9.58 16.72 -19.08
C ASN A 185 -10.01 16.11 -20.43
N LEU A 186 -9.12 16.10 -21.43
CA LEU A 186 -9.43 15.52 -22.75
C LEU A 186 -9.77 14.03 -22.68
N LEU A 187 -9.03 13.28 -21.88
CA LEU A 187 -9.25 11.86 -21.68
C LEU A 187 -10.63 11.58 -21.04
N PHE A 188 -10.99 12.36 -20.02
CA PHE A 188 -12.26 12.21 -19.32
C PHE A 188 -13.45 12.71 -20.16
N LEU A 189 -13.28 13.73 -20.98
CA LEU A 189 -14.29 14.15 -21.96
C LEU A 189 -14.64 13.01 -22.92
N LYS A 190 -13.62 12.30 -23.43
CA LYS A 190 -13.81 11.10 -24.26
C LYS A 190 -14.49 9.99 -23.47
N LEU A 191 -14.02 9.72 -22.26
CA LEU A 191 -14.54 8.64 -21.41
C LEU A 191 -16.03 8.84 -21.09
N VAL A 192 -16.41 10.02 -20.61
CA VAL A 192 -17.80 10.34 -20.25
C VAL A 192 -18.71 10.19 -21.45
N SER A 193 -18.26 10.64 -22.62
CA SER A 193 -19.00 10.44 -23.87
C SER A 193 -19.16 8.96 -24.23
N ASP A 194 -18.11 8.15 -24.08
CA ASP A 194 -18.16 6.71 -24.34
C ASP A 194 -19.06 5.98 -23.33
N LEU A 195 -19.15 6.46 -22.09
CA LEU A 195 -19.94 5.81 -21.05
C LEU A 195 -21.40 6.30 -20.98
N ASN A 196 -21.78 7.36 -21.71
CA ASN A 196 -23.10 8.00 -21.63
C ASN A 196 -24.28 7.01 -21.73
N GLU A 197 -24.25 6.12 -22.72
CA GLU A 197 -25.30 5.11 -22.93
C GLU A 197 -25.26 3.99 -21.87
N GLU A 198 -24.07 3.50 -21.50
CA GLU A 198 -23.91 2.43 -20.52
C GLU A 198 -24.37 2.89 -19.13
N ARG A 199 -24.16 4.18 -18.82
CA ARG A 199 -24.41 4.77 -17.51
C ARG A 199 -25.72 5.53 -17.41
N ASN A 200 -26.47 5.65 -18.50
CA ASN A 200 -27.71 6.42 -18.58
C ASN A 200 -27.52 7.88 -18.10
N TYR A 201 -26.39 8.51 -18.42
CA TYR A 201 -26.14 9.89 -18.01
C TYR A 201 -27.11 10.89 -18.65
N ASN A 202 -27.71 10.53 -19.80
CA ASN A 202 -28.62 11.39 -20.56
C ASN A 202 -27.97 12.73 -20.93
N ILE A 203 -26.69 12.69 -21.34
CA ILE A 203 -25.95 13.85 -21.84
C ILE A 203 -26.44 14.17 -23.25
N LYS A 204 -26.69 15.46 -23.52
CA LYS A 204 -27.10 15.95 -24.84
C LYS A 204 -25.97 15.79 -25.86
N ASP A 205 -26.33 15.52 -27.11
CA ASP A 205 -25.38 15.28 -28.20
C ASP A 205 -24.37 16.43 -28.40
N GLU A 206 -24.77 17.67 -28.17
CA GLU A 206 -23.90 18.86 -28.25
C GLU A 206 -22.69 18.82 -27.29
N PHE A 207 -22.75 18.02 -26.23
CA PHE A 207 -21.65 17.83 -25.27
C PHE A 207 -20.87 16.53 -25.50
N LEU A 208 -21.27 15.70 -26.45
CA LEU A 208 -20.63 14.40 -26.73
C LEU A 208 -19.44 14.54 -27.67
N TRP A 209 -18.47 13.65 -27.47
CA TRP A 209 -17.19 13.62 -28.18
C TRP A 209 -17.36 13.55 -29.71
N ASP A 210 -18.31 12.74 -30.18
CA ASP A 210 -18.55 12.54 -31.61
C ASP A 210 -19.03 13.81 -32.33
N THR A 211 -19.58 14.78 -31.60
CA THR A 211 -20.02 16.06 -32.16
C THR A 211 -18.83 16.97 -32.42
N TYR A 212 -18.09 17.34 -31.38
CA TYR A 212 -17.04 18.36 -31.50
C TYR A 212 -15.73 17.83 -32.07
N LYS A 213 -15.49 16.50 -32.11
CA LYS A 213 -14.28 15.96 -32.76
C LYS A 213 -14.16 16.32 -34.24
N THR A 214 -15.27 16.69 -34.88
CA THR A 214 -15.32 17.11 -36.29
C THR A 214 -14.89 18.56 -36.51
N TYR A 215 -14.74 19.34 -35.44
CA TYR A 215 -14.39 20.75 -35.50
C TYR A 215 -12.88 20.89 -35.68
N GLU A 216 -12.48 21.93 -36.40
CA GLU A 216 -11.09 22.18 -36.76
C GLU A 216 -10.63 23.57 -36.29
N GLY A 217 -9.32 23.75 -36.13
CA GLY A 217 -8.74 25.05 -35.79
C GLY A 217 -9.22 25.61 -34.43
N ASN A 218 -9.33 26.94 -34.34
CA ASN A 218 -9.77 27.61 -33.10
C ASN A 218 -11.23 27.30 -32.74
N ALA A 219 -12.04 26.84 -33.68
CA ALA A 219 -13.43 26.47 -33.42
C ALA A 219 -13.52 25.29 -32.43
N LEU A 220 -12.62 24.31 -32.54
CA LEU A 220 -12.55 23.17 -31.63
C LEU A 220 -12.29 23.60 -30.18
N ILE A 221 -11.25 24.42 -29.96
CA ILE A 221 -10.88 24.92 -28.63
C ILE A 221 -12.03 25.71 -28.01
N ASN A 222 -12.59 26.65 -28.78
CA ASN A 222 -13.66 27.52 -28.30
C ASN A 222 -14.93 26.73 -27.97
N TYR A 223 -15.27 25.73 -28.77
CA TYR A 223 -16.45 24.90 -28.53
C TYR A 223 -16.28 24.03 -27.27
N ILE A 224 -15.10 23.41 -27.09
CA ILE A 224 -14.82 22.64 -25.88
C ILE A 224 -14.91 23.54 -24.63
N ASN A 225 -14.22 24.67 -24.64
CA ASN A 225 -14.15 25.55 -23.46
C ASN A 225 -15.48 26.24 -23.13
N ASN A 226 -16.20 26.75 -24.14
CA ASN A 226 -17.37 27.60 -23.92
C ASN A 226 -18.69 26.83 -23.93
N THR A 227 -18.72 25.59 -24.44
CA THR A 227 -19.96 24.80 -24.58
C THR A 227 -19.87 23.47 -23.87
N VAL A 228 -18.88 22.63 -24.22
CA VAL A 228 -18.79 21.25 -23.70
C VAL A 228 -18.49 21.26 -22.20
N ILE A 229 -17.46 21.99 -21.77
CA ILE A 229 -17.04 22.03 -20.35
C ILE A 229 -18.14 22.61 -19.47
N ASP A 230 -18.73 23.75 -19.86
CA ASP A 230 -19.83 24.37 -19.13
C ASP A 230 -21.06 23.44 -19.01
N GLY A 231 -21.44 22.78 -20.11
CA GLY A 231 -22.56 21.84 -20.13
C GLY A 231 -22.35 20.60 -19.26
N LEU A 232 -21.13 20.03 -19.29
CA LEU A 232 -20.81 18.85 -18.49
C LEU A 232 -20.62 19.17 -17.00
N ASN A 233 -19.99 20.29 -16.65
CA ASN A 233 -19.87 20.70 -15.26
C ASN A 233 -21.26 20.89 -14.62
N LYS A 234 -22.18 21.59 -15.28
CA LYS A 234 -23.59 21.70 -14.84
C LYS A 234 -24.31 20.36 -14.62
N LYS A 235 -23.84 19.29 -15.26
CA LYS A 235 -24.42 17.94 -15.14
C LYS A 235 -23.81 17.14 -13.99
N PHE A 236 -22.51 17.25 -13.78
CA PHE A 236 -21.74 16.44 -12.82
C PHE A 236 -21.43 17.17 -11.51
N ASP A 237 -21.70 18.47 -11.42
CA ASP A 237 -21.49 19.24 -10.20
C ASP A 237 -22.59 18.94 -9.18
N SER A 238 -22.14 18.65 -7.97
CA SER A 238 -22.99 18.25 -6.85
C SER A 238 -23.53 19.45 -6.07
N SER A 239 -22.87 20.61 -6.21
CA SER A 239 -23.22 21.89 -5.57
C SER A 239 -22.68 23.08 -6.36
N GLU A 240 -23.18 24.29 -6.09
CA GLU A 240 -22.69 25.54 -6.71
C GLU A 240 -21.25 25.92 -6.27
N GLU A 241 -20.75 25.31 -5.20
CA GLU A 241 -19.39 25.51 -4.66
C GLU A 241 -18.35 24.56 -5.28
N ASP A 242 -18.79 23.66 -6.16
CA ASP A 242 -17.95 22.68 -6.83
C ASP A 242 -17.18 23.33 -7.99
N ASN A 243 -15.86 23.15 -8.06
CA ASN A 243 -15.02 23.78 -9.09
C ASN A 243 -15.16 23.16 -10.50
N GLY A 244 -16.23 22.39 -10.76
CA GLY A 244 -16.39 21.65 -12.00
C GLY A 244 -15.57 20.35 -12.03
N LEU A 245 -16.10 19.32 -12.69
CA LEU A 245 -15.31 18.13 -13.04
C LEU A 245 -14.19 18.46 -14.05
N PHE A 246 -14.46 19.39 -14.97
CA PHE A 246 -13.57 19.79 -16.06
C PHE A 246 -13.13 21.25 -15.92
N THR A 247 -11.86 21.54 -16.25
CA THR A 247 -11.34 22.92 -16.31
C THR A 247 -11.11 23.34 -17.77
N PRO A 248 -11.24 24.65 -18.09
CA PRO A 248 -10.93 25.15 -19.43
C PRO A 248 -9.54 24.71 -19.92
N LEU A 249 -9.45 24.34 -21.20
CA LEU A 249 -8.22 23.96 -21.85
C LEU A 249 -7.35 25.19 -22.14
N HIS A 250 -6.07 25.11 -21.81
CA HIS A 250 -5.05 26.14 -22.04
C HIS A 250 -4.15 25.84 -23.24
N ILE A 251 -4.48 24.81 -24.04
CA ILE A 251 -3.75 24.45 -25.26
C ILE A 251 -3.95 25.56 -26.30
N LYS A 252 -2.86 26.26 -26.66
CA LYS A 252 -2.88 27.37 -27.63
C LYS A 252 -2.78 26.94 -29.09
N ASP A 253 -2.24 25.74 -29.34
CA ASP A 253 -2.05 25.21 -30.69
C ASP A 253 -3.23 24.31 -31.09
N PRO A 254 -4.13 24.78 -31.97
CA PRO A 254 -5.31 24.00 -32.36
C PRO A 254 -4.97 22.77 -33.21
N ILE A 255 -3.85 22.77 -33.94
CA ILE A 255 -3.41 21.61 -34.72
C ILE A 255 -3.00 20.50 -33.77
N LYS A 256 -2.24 20.84 -32.73
CA LYS A 256 -1.83 19.87 -31.70
C LYS A 256 -3.00 19.37 -30.87
N LEU A 257 -3.97 20.23 -30.53
CA LEU A 257 -5.21 19.77 -29.89
C LEU A 257 -5.92 18.72 -30.75
N LYS A 258 -6.09 19.00 -32.05
CA LYS A 258 -6.71 18.08 -32.99
C LYS A 258 -5.97 16.75 -33.08
N GLU A 259 -4.63 16.77 -33.16
CA GLU A 259 -3.82 15.54 -33.12
C GLU A 259 -4.03 14.70 -31.85
N ILE A 260 -4.26 15.34 -30.70
CA ILE A 260 -4.52 14.65 -29.43
C ILE A 260 -5.93 14.07 -29.43
N VAL A 261 -6.92 14.85 -29.86
CA VAL A 261 -8.31 14.40 -30.03
C VAL A 261 -8.37 13.19 -30.95
N ASP A 262 -7.77 13.25 -32.14
CA ASP A 262 -7.76 12.12 -33.07
C ASP A 262 -7.05 10.89 -32.48
N LYS A 263 -6.01 11.10 -31.66
CA LYS A 263 -5.32 10.00 -30.99
C LYS A 263 -6.19 9.36 -29.91
N LEU A 264 -6.90 10.15 -29.12
CA LEU A 264 -7.84 9.68 -28.11
C LEU A 264 -9.10 9.07 -28.73
N ASP A 265 -9.53 9.50 -29.92
CA ASP A 265 -10.68 8.92 -30.63
C ASP A 265 -10.43 7.47 -31.07
N THR A 266 -9.15 7.06 -31.20
CA THR A 266 -8.80 5.65 -31.43
C THR A 266 -9.16 4.75 -30.23
N LEU A 267 -9.42 5.34 -29.06
CA LEU A 267 -9.88 4.64 -27.86
C LEU A 267 -11.37 4.37 -27.96
N ASN A 268 -11.75 3.14 -27.65
CA ASN A 268 -13.14 2.80 -27.35
C ASN A 268 -13.20 2.24 -25.94
N PHE A 269 -13.56 3.09 -24.98
CA PHE A 269 -13.61 2.67 -23.59
C PHE A 269 -14.68 1.60 -23.34
N LYS A 270 -15.79 1.56 -24.11
CA LYS A 270 -16.80 0.49 -23.96
C LYS A 270 -16.21 -0.92 -24.15
N LYS A 271 -15.12 -1.06 -24.93
CA LYS A 271 -14.49 -2.34 -25.25
C LYS A 271 -13.32 -2.74 -24.34
N ILE A 272 -12.82 -1.80 -23.53
CA ILE A 272 -11.69 -2.06 -22.62
C ILE A 272 -12.27 -2.59 -21.31
N ASP A 273 -11.68 -3.65 -20.78
CA ASP A 273 -12.03 -4.23 -19.49
C ASP A 273 -11.88 -3.18 -18.36
N THR A 274 -12.82 -3.15 -17.42
CA THR A 274 -12.86 -2.17 -16.33
C THR A 274 -11.59 -2.22 -15.48
N ASP A 275 -11.04 -3.42 -15.23
CA ASP A 275 -9.81 -3.58 -14.48
C ASP A 275 -8.63 -2.96 -15.22
N ILE A 276 -8.55 -3.16 -16.55
CA ILE A 276 -7.49 -2.58 -17.40
C ILE A 276 -7.55 -1.05 -17.40
N LYS A 277 -8.75 -0.47 -17.43
CA LYS A 277 -8.93 0.99 -17.29
C LYS A 277 -8.43 1.44 -15.93
N GLY A 278 -9.01 0.93 -14.84
CA GLY A 278 -8.67 1.34 -13.47
C GLY A 278 -7.17 1.28 -13.21
N ASP A 279 -6.53 0.18 -13.58
CA ASP A 279 -5.09 -0.04 -13.41
C ASP A 279 -4.20 0.95 -14.18
N ALA A 280 -4.57 1.28 -15.42
CA ALA A 280 -3.80 2.20 -16.26
C ALA A 280 -3.99 3.65 -15.82
N PHE A 281 -5.20 4.03 -15.44
CA PHE A 281 -5.51 5.33 -14.87
C PHE A 281 -4.78 5.53 -13.54
N GLU A 282 -4.80 4.53 -12.65
CA GLU A 282 -4.05 4.60 -11.41
C GLU A 282 -2.55 4.76 -11.67
N TYR A 283 -1.97 3.93 -12.55
CA TYR A 283 -0.56 4.06 -12.90
C TYR A 283 -0.22 5.47 -13.40
N PHE A 284 -1.12 6.03 -14.21
CA PHE A 284 -0.96 7.36 -14.77
C PHE A 284 -1.04 8.45 -13.69
N ILE A 285 -1.99 8.36 -12.74
CA ILE A 285 -2.14 9.26 -11.59
C ILE A 285 -0.94 9.15 -10.63
N GLN A 286 -0.48 7.93 -10.33
CA GLN A 286 0.71 7.72 -9.49
C GLN A 286 1.95 8.40 -10.10
N LYS A 287 2.12 8.32 -11.42
CA LYS A 287 3.20 9.00 -12.15
C LYS A 287 3.12 10.53 -12.09
N TYR A 288 1.91 11.08 -12.00
CA TYR A 288 1.70 12.53 -11.87
C TYR A 288 2.02 13.04 -10.47
N ASN A 289 1.55 12.35 -9.43
CA ASN A 289 1.76 12.80 -8.06
C ASN A 289 3.23 12.66 -7.62
N GLN A 290 4.01 11.74 -8.22
CA GLN A 290 5.46 11.66 -7.99
C GLN A 290 6.23 12.94 -8.37
N THR A 291 5.64 13.82 -9.21
CA THR A 291 6.26 15.10 -9.61
C THR A 291 5.87 16.30 -8.74
N ASN A 292 4.89 16.20 -7.84
CA ASN A 292 4.31 17.30 -7.05
C ASN A 292 4.32 17.03 -5.53
N ASN A 293 5.47 16.69 -4.94
CA ASN A 293 5.57 16.37 -3.52
C ASN A 293 5.64 17.62 -2.58
N ASP A 294 4.83 18.65 -2.82
CA ASP A 294 4.88 19.89 -2.01
C ASP A 294 3.90 19.90 -0.81
N LEU A 295 2.90 19.01 -0.76
CA LEU A 295 1.84 19.01 0.28
C LEU A 295 1.90 17.85 1.29
N GLY A 296 2.89 16.96 1.21
CA GLY A 296 2.94 15.76 2.07
C GLY A 296 1.82 14.74 1.78
N GLU A 297 1.22 14.82 0.59
CA GLU A 297 0.25 13.86 0.06
C GLU A 297 0.95 12.52 -0.21
N TYR A 298 0.78 11.55 0.71
CA TYR A 298 1.36 10.22 0.55
C TYR A 298 0.29 9.24 0.06
N PHE A 299 0.54 8.63 -1.11
CA PHE A 299 -0.37 7.61 -1.64
C PHE A 299 -0.39 6.37 -0.74
N THR A 300 -1.57 5.88 -0.41
CA THR A 300 -1.72 4.65 0.38
C THR A 300 -1.49 3.42 -0.51
N PRO A 301 -0.52 2.54 -0.18
CA PRO A 301 -0.30 1.33 -0.96
C PRO A 301 -1.57 0.47 -1.09
N ARG A 302 -1.81 -0.10 -2.28
CA ARG A 302 -3.07 -0.81 -2.57
C ARG A 302 -3.36 -2.00 -1.66
N HIS A 303 -2.34 -2.72 -1.21
CA HIS A 303 -2.54 -3.82 -0.26
C HIS A 303 -3.01 -3.30 1.11
N ILE A 304 -2.54 -2.13 1.54
CA ILE A 304 -3.01 -1.46 2.76
C ILE A 304 -4.45 -0.93 2.57
N VAL A 305 -4.77 -0.35 1.40
CA VAL A 305 -6.14 0.07 1.05
C VAL A 305 -7.14 -1.09 1.17
N ARG A 306 -6.79 -2.25 0.59
CA ARG A 306 -7.61 -3.46 0.67
C ARG A 306 -7.73 -3.95 2.11
N PHE A 307 -6.62 -3.99 2.84
CA PHE A 307 -6.60 -4.38 4.24
C PHE A 307 -7.53 -3.52 5.13
N LEU A 308 -7.53 -2.19 4.98
CA LEU A 308 -8.48 -1.34 5.73
C LEU A 308 -9.93 -1.65 5.35
N ASN A 309 -10.21 -1.92 4.07
CA ASN A 309 -11.54 -2.34 3.62
C ASN A 309 -11.94 -3.72 4.17
N ASP A 310 -11.00 -4.65 4.31
CA ASP A 310 -11.20 -5.95 4.94
C ASP A 310 -11.49 -5.84 6.45
N ILE A 311 -10.94 -4.82 7.12
CA ILE A 311 -11.24 -4.52 8.53
C ILE A 311 -12.63 -3.93 8.68
N VAL A 312 -12.96 -2.89 7.89
CA VAL A 312 -14.25 -2.18 8.06
C VAL A 312 -15.41 -2.93 7.42
N LYS A 313 -15.18 -3.84 6.47
CA LYS A 313 -16.20 -4.69 5.83
C LYS A 313 -17.43 -3.90 5.38
N PRO A 314 -17.29 -3.02 4.38
CA PRO A 314 -18.42 -2.24 3.90
C PRO A 314 -19.49 -3.15 3.28
N THR A 315 -20.76 -2.90 3.58
CA THR A 315 -21.91 -3.61 3.02
C THR A 315 -22.93 -2.61 2.47
N TYR A 316 -23.82 -3.08 1.58
CA TYR A 316 -24.92 -2.26 1.07
C TYR A 316 -25.77 -1.67 2.21
N GLY A 317 -26.08 -0.37 2.09
CA GLY A 317 -26.78 0.42 3.10
C GLY A 317 -25.87 1.16 4.09
N ASP A 318 -24.57 0.86 4.13
CA ASP A 318 -23.61 1.68 4.86
C ASP A 318 -23.37 3.02 4.15
N LYS A 319 -23.33 4.11 4.93
CA LYS A 319 -22.78 5.39 4.47
C LYS A 319 -21.30 5.47 4.80
N ILE A 320 -20.46 5.56 3.79
CA ILE A 320 -18.99 5.45 3.88
C ILE A 320 -18.37 6.80 3.56
N TYR A 321 -17.47 7.26 4.42
CA TYR A 321 -16.83 8.56 4.28
C TYR A 321 -15.30 8.48 4.38
N ASP A 322 -14.62 9.23 3.51
CA ASP A 322 -13.20 9.53 3.64
C ASP A 322 -13.01 11.07 3.57
N PRO A 323 -12.72 11.74 4.71
CA PRO A 323 -12.53 13.20 4.74
C PRO A 323 -11.25 13.69 4.05
N PHE A 324 -10.33 12.79 3.71
CA PHE A 324 -9.03 13.09 3.09
C PHE A 324 -8.80 12.10 1.94
N CYS A 325 -9.76 12.05 1.01
CA CYS A 325 -9.89 10.93 0.09
C CYS A 325 -8.79 10.87 -0.97
N GLY A 326 -8.04 11.96 -1.17
CA GLY A 326 -7.02 12.05 -2.20
C GLY A 326 -7.58 11.67 -3.56
N THR A 327 -7.06 10.58 -4.13
CA THR A 327 -7.49 10.05 -5.45
C THR A 327 -8.69 9.10 -5.38
N GLY A 328 -9.31 8.93 -4.20
CA GLY A 328 -10.48 8.08 -3.97
C GLY A 328 -10.18 6.60 -3.74
N GLY A 329 -8.91 6.20 -3.58
CA GLY A 329 -8.51 4.79 -3.55
C GLY A 329 -9.25 3.92 -2.53
N MET A 330 -9.49 4.44 -1.31
CA MET A 330 -10.25 3.74 -0.26
C MET A 330 -11.73 3.57 -0.65
N LEU A 331 -12.33 4.63 -1.17
CA LEU A 331 -13.75 4.70 -1.53
C LEU A 331 -14.07 3.81 -2.73
N ILE A 332 -13.17 3.74 -3.72
CA ILE A 332 -13.29 2.87 -4.88
C ILE A 332 -13.36 1.40 -4.44
N VAL A 333 -12.42 0.96 -3.61
CA VAL A 333 -12.38 -0.44 -3.14
C VAL A 333 -13.62 -0.77 -2.30
N ALA A 334 -14.11 0.18 -1.50
CA ALA A 334 -15.35 0.01 -0.75
C ALA A 334 -16.56 -0.15 -1.68
N PHE A 335 -16.66 0.70 -2.70
CA PHE A 335 -17.72 0.67 -3.70
C PHE A 335 -17.72 -0.62 -4.52
N GLU A 336 -16.56 -1.01 -5.06
CA GLU A 336 -16.38 -2.24 -5.85
C GLU A 336 -16.75 -3.48 -5.03
N ARG A 337 -16.39 -3.52 -3.74
CA ARG A 337 -16.74 -4.63 -2.86
C ARG A 337 -18.25 -4.78 -2.71
N ILE A 338 -18.97 -3.69 -2.45
CA ILE A 338 -20.43 -3.72 -2.31
C ILE A 338 -21.07 -4.08 -3.65
N LEU A 339 -20.60 -3.49 -4.76
CA LEU A 339 -21.10 -3.79 -6.10
C LEU A 339 -20.97 -5.28 -6.42
N ASN A 340 -19.78 -5.85 -6.24
CA ASN A 340 -19.51 -7.27 -6.49
C ASN A 340 -20.36 -8.17 -5.59
N GLU A 341 -20.51 -7.82 -4.30
CA GLU A 341 -21.38 -8.58 -3.37
C GLU A 341 -22.85 -8.59 -3.84
N LEU A 342 -23.36 -7.47 -4.36
CA LEU A 342 -24.71 -7.37 -4.90
C LEU A 342 -24.86 -8.16 -6.21
N GLU A 343 -23.89 -8.08 -7.10
CA GLU A 343 -23.85 -8.85 -8.36
C GLU A 343 -23.84 -10.37 -8.08
N GLU A 344 -22.95 -10.82 -7.21
CA GLU A 344 -22.83 -12.24 -6.83
C GLU A 344 -24.11 -12.79 -6.20
N ARG A 345 -24.85 -11.94 -5.45
CA ARG A 345 -26.13 -12.30 -4.83
C ARG A 345 -27.32 -12.14 -5.78
N GLY A 346 -27.12 -11.66 -7.01
CA GLY A 346 -28.19 -11.39 -7.97
C GLY A 346 -29.17 -10.32 -7.49
N LYS A 347 -28.69 -9.35 -6.69
CA LYS A 347 -29.48 -8.26 -6.10
C LYS A 347 -29.20 -6.90 -6.75
N LEU A 348 -28.53 -6.89 -7.90
CA LEU A 348 -28.25 -5.65 -8.62
C LEU A 348 -29.38 -5.34 -9.60
N ASP A 349 -30.27 -4.44 -9.21
CA ASP A 349 -31.24 -3.78 -10.09
C ASP A 349 -30.91 -2.28 -10.23
N GLU A 350 -31.65 -1.56 -11.10
CA GLU A 350 -31.37 -0.13 -11.35
C GLU A 350 -31.56 0.74 -10.10
N ASP A 351 -32.55 0.45 -9.25
CA ASP A 351 -32.80 1.21 -8.02
C ASP A 351 -31.66 1.01 -7.02
N THR A 352 -31.22 -0.25 -6.84
CA THR A 352 -30.11 -0.62 -5.97
C THR A 352 -28.81 0.01 -6.46
N LEU A 353 -28.57 -0.02 -7.77
CA LEU A 353 -27.39 0.60 -8.39
C LEU A 353 -27.43 2.14 -8.24
N THR A 354 -28.58 2.78 -8.44
CA THR A 354 -28.75 4.21 -8.23
C THR A 354 -28.47 4.59 -6.77
N ASN A 355 -29.04 3.85 -5.82
CA ASN A 355 -28.79 4.06 -4.40
C ASN A 355 -27.32 3.84 -4.03
N LEU A 356 -26.67 2.82 -4.62
CA LEU A 356 -25.25 2.57 -4.43
C LEU A 356 -24.40 3.75 -4.90
N ARG A 357 -24.73 4.33 -6.06
CA ARG A 357 -24.04 5.48 -6.66
C ARG A 357 -24.20 6.76 -5.84
N GLU A 358 -25.42 7.03 -5.38
CA GLU A 358 -25.77 8.33 -4.78
C GLU A 358 -25.76 8.36 -3.25
N GLN A 359 -25.94 7.21 -2.58
CA GLN A 359 -26.21 7.12 -1.13
C GLN A 359 -25.25 6.20 -0.37
N THR A 360 -24.09 5.85 -0.95
CA THR A 360 -23.10 4.98 -0.28
C THR A 360 -21.76 5.67 -0.02
N ILE A 361 -21.25 6.47 -0.97
CA ILE A 361 -19.90 7.02 -0.92
C ILE A 361 -19.92 8.54 -0.72
N TRP A 362 -19.10 9.02 0.22
CA TRP A 362 -18.80 10.42 0.48
C TRP A 362 -17.30 10.63 0.60
N GLY A 363 -16.79 11.75 0.12
CA GLY A 363 -15.38 12.08 0.20
C GLY A 363 -15.10 13.57 0.23
N GLY A 364 -14.09 13.98 0.98
CA GLY A 364 -13.56 15.34 0.98
C GLY A 364 -12.10 15.35 0.60
N GLU A 365 -11.68 16.35 -0.18
CA GLU A 365 -10.27 16.61 -0.49
C GLU A 365 -10.10 18.12 -0.69
N ILE A 366 -9.06 18.71 -0.10
CA ILE A 366 -8.84 20.16 -0.18
C ILE A 366 -8.19 20.56 -1.51
N SER A 367 -7.37 19.67 -2.07
CA SER A 367 -6.66 19.92 -3.32
C SER A 367 -7.48 19.54 -4.56
N ASP A 368 -6.96 19.93 -5.72
CA ASP A 368 -7.51 19.57 -7.03
C ASP A 368 -7.61 18.05 -7.26
N THR A 369 -6.97 17.25 -6.40
CA THR A 369 -7.07 15.79 -6.41
C THR A 369 -8.51 15.31 -6.20
N ALA A 370 -9.39 16.12 -5.60
CA ALA A 370 -10.83 15.85 -5.54
C ALA A 370 -11.44 15.52 -6.91
N ARG A 371 -11.03 16.24 -7.97
CA ARG A 371 -11.47 15.96 -9.35
C ARG A 371 -11.01 14.60 -9.82
N ILE A 372 -9.77 14.21 -9.48
CA ILE A 372 -9.22 12.89 -9.79
C ILE A 372 -10.00 11.79 -9.05
N ALA A 373 -10.38 12.01 -7.80
CA ALA A 373 -11.24 11.08 -7.07
C ALA A 373 -12.61 10.90 -7.75
N LYS A 374 -13.29 11.99 -8.10
CA LYS A 374 -14.57 11.94 -8.85
C LYS A 374 -14.46 11.14 -10.13
N MET A 375 -13.44 11.47 -10.92
CA MET A 375 -13.12 10.81 -12.18
C MET A 375 -12.87 9.30 -12.00
N ASN A 376 -12.12 8.91 -10.97
CA ASN A 376 -11.90 7.51 -10.66
C ASN A 376 -13.18 6.80 -10.17
N MET A 377 -14.03 7.47 -9.42
CA MET A 377 -15.34 6.91 -9.01
C MET A 377 -16.25 6.70 -10.22
N ILE A 378 -16.29 7.64 -11.18
CA ILE A 378 -16.99 7.49 -12.47
C ILE A 378 -16.49 6.24 -13.22
N LEU A 379 -15.17 6.06 -13.30
CA LEU A 379 -14.55 4.91 -13.94
C LEU A 379 -14.92 3.56 -13.29
N SER A 380 -15.00 3.52 -11.96
CA SER A 380 -15.11 2.28 -11.18
C SER A 380 -16.54 1.81 -10.96
N GLY A 381 -17.54 2.55 -11.45
CA GLY A 381 -18.93 2.14 -11.36
C GLY A 381 -19.93 3.24 -10.97
N ASP A 382 -19.45 4.48 -10.83
CA ASP A 382 -20.20 5.73 -10.75
C ASP A 382 -20.67 6.18 -9.35
N GLY A 383 -19.79 6.12 -8.34
CA GLY A 383 -20.06 6.63 -6.96
C GLY A 383 -19.58 8.05 -6.68
N HIS A 384 -19.62 8.94 -7.67
CA HIS A 384 -18.95 10.26 -7.60
C HIS A 384 -19.79 11.36 -6.91
N SER A 385 -21.09 11.14 -6.72
CA SER A 385 -22.09 12.17 -6.39
C SER A 385 -21.83 12.98 -5.12
N ASN A 386 -21.05 12.45 -4.18
CA ASN A 386 -20.75 13.14 -2.93
C ASN A 386 -19.25 13.28 -2.64
N ILE A 387 -18.42 13.32 -3.69
CA ILE A 387 -17.02 13.71 -3.58
C ILE A 387 -16.94 15.22 -3.72
N MET A 388 -16.32 15.93 -2.78
CA MET A 388 -16.28 17.40 -2.76
C MET A 388 -14.86 17.93 -2.61
N GLN A 389 -14.56 19.01 -3.34
CA GLN A 389 -13.32 19.78 -3.14
C GLN A 389 -13.55 20.80 -2.03
N HIS A 390 -13.10 20.52 -0.80
CA HIS A 390 -13.28 21.42 0.33
C HIS A 390 -12.32 21.12 1.49
N ASP A 391 -12.15 22.09 2.38
CA ASP A 391 -11.43 21.90 3.62
C ASP A 391 -12.31 21.17 4.65
N SER A 392 -12.07 19.87 4.84
CA SER A 392 -12.74 19.04 5.85
C SER A 392 -12.62 19.59 7.27
N PHE A 393 -11.53 20.30 7.62
CA PHE A 393 -11.36 20.86 8.96
C PHE A 393 -12.31 22.04 9.21
N MET A 394 -12.57 22.86 8.19
CA MET A 394 -13.52 23.98 8.28
C MET A 394 -14.99 23.56 8.11
N ASN A 395 -15.23 22.34 7.62
CA ASN A 395 -16.57 21.82 7.32
C ASN A 395 -16.89 20.57 8.17
N PRO A 396 -16.98 20.70 9.51
CA PRO A 396 -17.20 19.57 10.40
C PRO A 396 -18.56 18.91 10.11
N VAL A 397 -18.54 17.60 9.99
CA VAL A 397 -19.74 16.77 9.84
C VAL A 397 -19.97 15.98 11.13
N SER A 398 -21.24 15.81 11.54
CA SER A 398 -21.59 15.15 12.80
C SER A 398 -22.64 14.07 12.58
N ASP A 399 -22.44 12.90 13.20
CA ASP A 399 -23.45 11.82 13.33
C ASP A 399 -24.07 11.36 11.99
N LYS A 400 -23.27 11.29 10.92
CA LYS A 400 -23.77 11.10 9.54
C LYS A 400 -23.42 9.75 8.93
N TYR A 401 -22.24 9.22 9.22
CA TYR A 401 -21.68 8.07 8.49
C TYR A 401 -21.61 6.80 9.33
N ASN A 402 -21.82 5.66 8.69
CA ASN A 402 -21.70 4.35 9.30
C ASN A 402 -20.21 3.93 9.38
N ILE A 403 -19.48 4.21 8.30
CA ILE A 403 -18.07 3.86 8.18
C ILE A 403 -17.28 5.13 7.87
N VAL A 404 -16.14 5.28 8.55
CA VAL A 404 -15.11 6.23 8.12
C VAL A 404 -13.81 5.47 7.89
N ILE A 405 -13.24 5.59 6.69
CA ILE A 405 -11.99 4.95 6.29
C ILE A 405 -11.09 6.01 5.70
N SER A 406 -9.87 6.18 6.22
CA SER A 406 -9.04 7.30 5.79
C SER A 406 -7.54 7.11 6.06
N ASN A 407 -6.70 7.75 5.25
CA ASN A 407 -5.31 8.02 5.56
C ASN A 407 -5.17 9.50 5.89
N ILE A 408 -5.01 9.84 7.17
CA ILE A 408 -5.00 11.25 7.58
C ILE A 408 -3.74 11.96 7.07
N PRO A 409 -3.78 13.28 6.82
CA PRO A 409 -2.58 14.04 6.51
C PRO A 409 -1.57 13.97 7.66
N PHE A 410 -0.29 13.69 7.38
CA PHE A 410 0.71 13.46 8.43
C PHE A 410 1.28 14.75 9.04
N ASN A 411 1.48 15.80 8.24
CA ASN A 411 2.11 17.05 8.69
C ASN A 411 1.34 18.27 8.22
N MET A 412 0.06 18.37 8.59
CA MET A 412 -0.72 19.59 8.37
C MET A 412 -0.76 20.45 9.63
N GLU A 413 -0.45 21.73 9.45
CA GLU A 413 -0.76 22.76 10.44
C GLU A 413 -2.25 23.09 10.38
N VAL A 414 -2.78 23.54 11.51
CA VAL A 414 -4.18 23.97 11.61
C VAL A 414 -4.24 25.36 12.25
N THR A 415 -5.15 26.18 11.76
CA THR A 415 -5.44 27.49 12.34
C THR A 415 -6.23 27.33 13.64
N ASN A 416 -6.27 28.41 14.45
CA ASN A 416 -7.09 28.42 15.67
C ASN A 416 -8.59 28.27 15.34
N GLU A 417 -9.02 28.81 14.20
CA GLU A 417 -10.40 28.70 13.74
C GLU A 417 -10.76 27.24 13.47
N GLN A 418 -9.92 26.53 12.71
CA GLN A 418 -10.08 25.10 12.43
C GLN A 418 -10.10 24.26 13.71
N SER A 419 -9.13 24.45 14.63
CA SER A 419 -9.04 23.60 15.81
C SER A 419 -10.20 23.82 16.80
N SER A 420 -10.72 25.04 16.89
CA SER A 420 -11.83 25.39 17.78
C SER A 420 -13.18 24.72 17.45
N LEU A 421 -13.32 24.15 16.25
CA LEU A 421 -14.52 23.42 15.81
C LEU A 421 -14.62 21.99 16.39
N TYR A 422 -13.58 21.54 17.08
CA TYR A 422 -13.43 20.18 17.60
C TYR A 422 -13.12 20.20 19.09
N GLU A 423 -13.59 19.17 19.78
CA GLU A 423 -13.38 19.01 21.22
C GLU A 423 -12.65 17.69 21.52
N PRO A 424 -11.52 17.71 22.23
CA PRO A 424 -10.81 18.88 22.76
C PRO A 424 -10.13 19.76 21.68
N ASP A 425 -9.99 21.07 21.94
CA ASP A 425 -9.26 22.00 21.08
C ASP A 425 -7.75 21.70 21.13
N ILE A 426 -7.23 21.08 20.06
CA ILE A 426 -5.82 20.70 19.93
C ILE A 426 -5.30 21.25 18.60
N LYS A 427 -4.27 22.10 18.68
CA LYS A 427 -3.64 22.77 17.53
C LYS A 427 -2.64 21.87 16.79
N LYS A 428 -3.10 20.69 16.39
CA LYS A 428 -2.36 19.71 15.59
C LYS A 428 -3.28 19.10 14.55
N GLY A 429 -2.89 19.15 13.27
CA GLY A 429 -3.71 18.63 12.18
C GLY A 429 -4.07 17.15 12.33
N ASN A 430 -3.14 16.30 12.82
CA ASN A 430 -3.47 14.89 13.07
C ASN A 430 -4.58 14.73 14.12
N ALA A 431 -4.59 15.58 15.16
CA ALA A 431 -5.61 15.52 16.20
C ALA A 431 -6.97 15.98 15.66
N VAL A 432 -7.00 17.12 14.96
CA VAL A 432 -8.20 17.65 14.32
C VAL A 432 -8.80 16.64 13.33
N ALA A 433 -7.97 15.98 12.52
CA ALA A 433 -8.41 14.92 11.61
C ALA A 433 -9.09 13.75 12.32
N ILE A 434 -8.49 13.25 13.41
CA ILE A 434 -9.07 12.14 14.18
C ILE A 434 -10.38 12.57 14.85
N LEU A 435 -10.43 13.78 15.41
CA LEU A 435 -11.65 14.30 16.03
C LEU A 435 -12.77 14.51 15.02
N HIS A 436 -12.45 14.99 13.81
CA HIS A 436 -13.42 15.09 12.70
C HIS A 436 -13.99 13.73 12.34
N ILE A 437 -13.13 12.73 12.16
CA ILE A 437 -13.56 11.35 11.85
C ILE A 437 -14.48 10.79 12.93
N LEU A 438 -14.14 10.97 14.21
CA LEU A 438 -14.97 10.49 15.31
C LEU A 438 -16.29 11.26 15.44
N LYS A 439 -16.30 12.56 15.13
CA LYS A 439 -17.51 13.39 15.08
C LYS A 439 -18.44 12.96 13.94
N ALA A 440 -17.87 12.61 12.78
CA ALA A 440 -18.57 12.20 11.57
C ALA A 440 -19.32 10.85 11.71
N LEU A 441 -18.80 9.94 12.55
CA LEU A 441 -19.41 8.63 12.81
C LEU A 441 -20.77 8.75 13.50
N LYS A 442 -21.71 7.89 13.11
CA LYS A 442 -23.00 7.77 13.78
C LYS A 442 -22.83 7.30 15.22
N ASN A 443 -23.31 8.10 16.17
CA ASN A 443 -23.28 7.83 17.60
C ASN A 443 -24.26 6.71 17.97
N ASN A 444 -25.49 6.75 17.43
CA ASN A 444 -26.59 5.84 17.77
C ASN A 444 -26.72 4.65 16.80
N ASN A 445 -25.59 4.10 16.36
CA ASN A 445 -25.57 2.90 15.52
C ASN A 445 -24.53 1.90 16.06
N PRO A 446 -24.93 0.69 16.49
CA PRO A 446 -24.01 -0.30 17.06
C PRO A 446 -23.00 -0.85 16.04
N TYR A 447 -23.24 -0.64 14.74
CA TYR A 447 -22.39 -1.06 13.62
C TYR A 447 -21.50 0.05 13.09
N SER A 448 -21.47 1.23 13.73
CA SER A 448 -20.52 2.28 13.36
C SER A 448 -19.08 1.85 13.61
N ARG A 449 -18.21 2.07 12.64
CA ARG A 449 -16.79 1.69 12.74
C ARG A 449 -15.89 2.59 11.89
N ALA A 450 -14.64 2.73 12.29
CA ALA A 450 -13.64 3.40 11.47
C ALA A 450 -12.29 2.70 11.52
N ALA A 451 -11.54 2.79 10.41
CA ALA A 451 -10.15 2.38 10.34
C ALA A 451 -9.34 3.52 9.72
N ILE A 452 -8.37 4.04 10.47
CA ILE A 452 -7.61 5.22 10.06
C ILE A 452 -6.11 5.01 10.17
N ILE A 453 -5.38 5.40 9.14
CA ILE A 453 -3.92 5.37 9.14
C ILE A 453 -3.43 6.66 9.80
N VAL A 454 -2.53 6.53 10.78
CA VAL A 454 -1.93 7.65 11.52
C VAL A 454 -0.41 7.50 11.59
N PRO A 455 0.36 8.60 11.65
CA PRO A 455 1.76 8.52 12.00
C PRO A 455 1.90 8.12 13.48
N ASP A 456 2.94 7.35 13.84
CA ASP A 456 3.17 6.89 15.22
C ASP A 456 3.34 8.05 16.22
N ALA A 457 3.60 9.27 15.74
CA ALA A 457 3.56 10.48 16.56
C ALA A 457 2.22 10.65 17.32
N VAL A 458 1.09 10.28 16.72
CA VAL A 458 -0.24 10.30 17.39
C VAL A 458 -0.23 9.47 18.66
N LEU A 459 0.51 8.36 18.67
CA LEU A 459 0.55 7.41 19.78
C LEU A 459 1.35 7.92 20.99
N ASN A 460 2.24 8.91 20.84
CA ASN A 460 3.14 9.29 21.92
C ASN A 460 3.49 10.79 22.03
N ASP A 461 3.18 11.63 21.04
CA ASP A 461 3.48 13.07 21.13
C ASP A 461 2.76 13.68 22.34
N LYS A 462 3.52 14.39 23.17
CA LYS A 462 3.01 15.04 24.38
C LYS A 462 1.93 16.08 24.06
N SER A 463 1.99 16.75 22.90
CA SER A 463 0.98 17.75 22.53
C SER A 463 -0.37 17.12 22.17
N MET A 464 -0.43 15.80 21.92
CA MET A 464 -1.66 15.06 21.59
C MET A 464 -2.11 14.16 22.75
N LYS A 465 -1.62 14.40 23.97
CA LYS A 465 -2.02 13.66 25.18
C LYS A 465 -3.54 13.72 25.41
N ASP A 466 -4.16 14.88 25.23
CA ASP A 466 -5.60 15.05 25.47
C ASP A 466 -6.46 14.35 24.42
N LEU A 467 -5.97 14.25 23.17
CA LEU A 467 -6.58 13.41 22.14
C LEU A 467 -6.58 11.95 22.59
N ARG A 468 -5.42 11.42 23.00
CA ARG A 468 -5.32 10.02 23.47
C ARG A 468 -6.22 9.75 24.65
N LYS A 469 -6.26 10.67 25.63
CA LYS A 469 -7.21 10.61 26.75
C LYS A 469 -8.66 10.53 26.26
N ASN A 470 -9.05 11.40 25.32
CA ASN A 470 -10.42 11.45 24.78
C ASN A 470 -10.81 10.14 24.08
N ILE A 471 -10.00 9.64 23.15
CA ILE A 471 -10.33 8.44 22.36
C ILE A 471 -10.28 7.15 23.18
N VAL A 472 -9.48 7.10 24.24
CA VAL A 472 -9.43 5.94 25.16
C VAL A 472 -10.63 5.96 26.10
N SER A 473 -10.97 7.12 26.65
CA SER A 473 -12.08 7.30 27.59
C SER A 473 -13.45 7.13 26.92
N SER A 474 -13.56 7.41 25.61
CA SER A 474 -14.81 7.22 24.88
C SER A 474 -15.22 5.75 24.71
N GLY A 475 -14.29 4.81 24.96
CA GLY A 475 -14.52 3.39 24.71
C GLY A 475 -14.44 2.98 23.24
N GLN A 476 -14.38 3.94 22.31
CA GLN A 476 -14.47 3.64 20.88
C GLN A 476 -13.19 3.08 20.28
N LEU A 477 -12.01 3.47 20.77
CA LEU A 477 -10.75 2.90 20.26
C LEU A 477 -10.70 1.41 20.65
N LEU A 478 -10.80 0.52 19.67
CA LEU A 478 -10.83 -0.93 19.87
C LEU A 478 -9.43 -1.53 19.84
N GLY A 479 -8.60 -1.05 18.92
CA GLY A 479 -7.25 -1.56 18.76
C GLY A 479 -6.40 -0.78 17.79
N ILE A 480 -5.14 -1.21 17.73
CA ILE A 480 -4.07 -0.59 16.98
C ILE A 480 -3.36 -1.67 16.18
N VAL A 481 -3.25 -1.50 14.86
CA VAL A 481 -2.38 -2.34 14.03
C VAL A 481 -1.11 -1.54 13.75
N SER A 482 -0.01 -1.91 14.40
CA SER A 482 1.28 -1.22 14.22
C SER A 482 1.98 -1.76 12.98
N LEU A 483 2.20 -0.90 11.98
CA LEU A 483 2.83 -1.29 10.73
C LEU A 483 4.37 -1.18 10.84
N PRO A 484 5.13 -1.96 10.05
CA PRO A 484 6.56 -1.76 9.93
C PRO A 484 6.89 -0.34 9.46
N SER A 485 8.09 0.13 9.78
CA SER A 485 8.63 1.29 9.09
C SER A 485 8.75 1.00 7.58
N LYS A 486 8.72 2.04 6.74
CA LYS A 486 8.93 1.94 5.28
C LYS A 486 7.82 1.23 4.48
N VAL A 487 6.65 0.99 5.07
CA VAL A 487 5.46 0.51 4.35
C VAL A 487 5.06 1.48 3.22
N PHE A 488 5.21 2.78 3.46
CA PHE A 488 4.85 3.85 2.53
C PHE A 488 6.00 4.34 1.66
N LEU A 489 7.11 3.59 1.54
CA LEU A 489 8.15 3.94 0.58
C LEU A 489 7.64 3.82 -0.87
N PRO A 490 8.11 4.67 -1.81
CA PRO A 490 9.16 5.69 -1.67
C PRO A 490 8.70 7.02 -1.04
N TYR A 491 7.43 7.14 -0.66
CA TYR A 491 6.82 8.40 -0.29
C TYR A 491 7.27 8.91 1.09
N THR A 492 7.27 8.04 2.11
CA THR A 492 7.73 8.40 3.45
C THR A 492 8.35 7.23 4.20
N GLU A 493 9.34 7.55 5.04
CA GLU A 493 9.98 6.62 5.98
C GLU A 493 9.27 6.57 7.33
N ALA A 494 8.30 7.46 7.57
CA ALA A 494 7.57 7.52 8.83
C ALA A 494 6.90 6.18 9.13
N LYS A 495 7.09 5.67 10.35
CA LYS A 495 6.32 4.54 10.88
C LYS A 495 4.89 5.00 11.15
N THR A 496 3.96 4.14 10.78
CA THR A 496 2.53 4.40 10.81
C THR A 496 1.82 3.26 11.53
N SER A 497 0.63 3.56 12.03
CA SER A 497 -0.25 2.59 12.65
C SER A 497 -1.67 2.80 12.15
N ILE A 498 -2.50 1.76 12.21
CA ILE A 498 -3.93 1.86 11.92
C ILE A 498 -4.67 1.85 13.24
N LEU A 499 -5.47 2.89 13.51
CA LEU A 499 -6.39 2.93 14.64
C LEU A 499 -7.75 2.39 14.20
N ILE A 500 -8.29 1.45 14.96
CA ILE A 500 -9.59 0.83 14.70
C ILE A 500 -10.57 1.31 15.76
N PHE A 501 -11.67 1.92 15.31
CA PHE A 501 -12.73 2.44 16.16
C PHE A 501 -14.04 1.68 15.96
N GLY A 502 -14.79 1.54 17.05
CA GLY A 502 -16.14 1.00 17.08
C GLY A 502 -17.18 2.05 17.49
N SER A 503 -18.40 1.56 17.71
CA SER A 503 -19.54 2.37 18.10
C SER A 503 -19.46 2.87 19.54
N LYS A 504 -20.05 4.04 19.82
CA LYS A 504 -20.27 4.54 21.18
C LYS A 504 -21.34 3.78 21.96
N THR A 505 -22.24 3.09 21.27
CA THR A 505 -23.37 2.37 21.91
C THR A 505 -23.07 0.90 22.17
N ASN A 506 -22.01 0.37 21.55
CA ASN A 506 -21.57 -1.02 21.71
C ASN A 506 -20.08 -1.04 22.07
N ILE A 507 -19.73 -0.51 23.25
CA ILE A 507 -18.35 -0.44 23.73
C ILE A 507 -17.92 -1.84 24.19
N PRO A 508 -16.96 -2.47 23.52
CA PRO A 508 -16.83 -3.91 23.61
C PRO A 508 -15.91 -4.42 24.74
N THR A 509 -15.04 -3.58 25.34
CA THR A 509 -14.00 -4.12 26.26
C THR A 509 -13.25 -3.05 27.09
N GLU A 510 -12.75 -3.48 28.27
CA GLU A 510 -11.80 -2.73 29.13
C GLU A 510 -10.37 -2.61 28.55
N ASN A 511 -10.04 -3.41 27.55
CA ASN A 511 -8.73 -3.49 26.89
C ASN A 511 -8.79 -2.98 25.45
N ILE A 512 -7.65 -2.47 24.99
CA ILE A 512 -7.34 -2.12 23.60
C ILE A 512 -6.36 -3.17 23.09
N PHE A 513 -6.65 -3.78 21.94
CA PHE A 513 -5.70 -4.72 21.33
C PHE A 513 -4.60 -3.98 20.55
N VAL A 514 -3.42 -4.55 20.49
CA VAL A 514 -2.34 -4.09 19.62
C VAL A 514 -1.82 -5.27 18.81
N TYR A 515 -1.92 -5.19 17.48
CA TYR A 515 -1.37 -6.19 16.59
C TYR A 515 -0.13 -5.66 15.89
N LYS A 516 1.00 -6.33 16.06
CA LYS A 516 2.29 -5.93 15.50
C LYS A 516 2.53 -6.63 14.16
N VAL A 517 2.56 -5.85 13.09
CA VAL A 517 2.87 -6.34 11.74
C VAL A 517 4.37 -6.25 11.54
N LYS A 518 5.01 -7.35 11.14
CA LYS A 518 6.44 -7.42 10.77
C LYS A 518 6.61 -7.56 9.26
N ASN A 519 5.76 -8.37 8.64
CA ASN A 519 5.73 -8.61 7.21
C ASN A 519 4.37 -8.20 6.65
N ASP A 520 4.33 -7.12 5.88
CA ASP A 520 3.12 -6.64 5.20
C ASP A 520 2.91 -7.22 3.80
N GLY A 521 3.68 -8.26 3.45
CA GLY A 521 3.62 -8.94 2.15
C GLY A 521 4.53 -8.34 1.08
N TYR A 522 5.36 -7.36 1.43
CA TYR A 522 6.27 -6.68 0.50
C TYR A 522 7.62 -6.37 1.14
N THR A 523 8.66 -6.24 0.31
CA THR A 523 9.98 -5.82 0.79
C THR A 523 9.93 -4.40 1.33
N LEU A 524 10.50 -4.15 2.51
CA LEU A 524 10.64 -2.81 3.12
C LEU A 524 11.76 -1.97 2.46
N THR A 525 11.74 -1.89 1.13
CA THR A 525 12.67 -1.13 0.30
C THR A 525 11.91 -0.19 -0.63
N THR A 526 12.58 0.81 -1.18
CA THR A 526 12.01 1.77 -2.15
C THR A 526 11.29 1.10 -3.33
N ARG A 527 11.73 -0.10 -3.73
CA ARG A 527 11.12 -0.85 -4.85
C ARG A 527 9.86 -1.64 -4.48
N ARG A 528 9.56 -1.82 -3.18
CA ARG A 528 8.36 -2.51 -2.66
C ARG A 528 7.98 -3.75 -3.48
N ARG A 529 8.87 -4.75 -3.57
CA ARG A 529 8.60 -6.00 -4.31
C ARG A 529 7.73 -6.93 -3.47
N LYS A 530 6.72 -7.54 -4.09
CA LYS A 530 5.83 -8.50 -3.41
C LYS A 530 6.63 -9.70 -2.92
N ILE A 531 6.37 -10.11 -1.68
CA ILE A 531 6.91 -11.32 -1.06
C ILE A 531 5.84 -12.42 -1.22
N SER A 532 6.27 -13.65 -1.53
CA SER A 532 5.36 -14.78 -1.68
C SER A 532 5.00 -15.37 -0.31
N GLY A 533 3.76 -15.85 -0.17
CA GLY A 533 3.26 -16.48 1.06
C GLY A 533 2.23 -15.63 1.81
N ILE A 534 1.75 -16.19 2.93
CA ILE A 534 0.83 -15.52 3.87
C ILE A 534 1.63 -14.47 4.65
N ASN A 535 1.09 -13.27 4.76
CA ASN A 535 1.71 -12.19 5.49
C ASN A 535 0.93 -11.85 6.78
N ASP A 536 1.47 -10.97 7.62
CA ASP A 536 0.87 -10.69 8.93
C ASP A 536 -0.47 -9.97 8.83
N LEU A 537 -0.73 -9.23 7.74
CA LEU A 537 -2.03 -8.61 7.48
C LEU A 537 -3.10 -9.67 7.18
N ASP A 538 -2.76 -10.69 6.38
CA ASP A 538 -3.68 -11.81 6.09
C ASP A 538 -4.05 -12.56 7.37
N ASN A 539 -3.04 -12.82 8.23
CA ASN A 539 -3.24 -13.43 9.54
C ASN A 539 -4.15 -12.56 10.43
N PHE A 540 -3.94 -11.24 10.43
CA PHE A 540 -4.77 -10.33 11.22
C PHE A 540 -6.23 -10.39 10.82
N ILE A 541 -6.56 -10.49 9.52
CA ILE A 541 -7.97 -10.58 9.09
C ILE A 541 -8.67 -11.78 9.72
N SER A 542 -8.00 -12.95 9.77
CA SER A 542 -8.57 -14.15 10.41
C SER A 542 -8.77 -13.96 11.91
N ILE A 543 -7.78 -13.37 12.59
CA ILE A 543 -7.85 -13.05 14.02
C ILE A 543 -8.97 -12.03 14.29
N HIS A 544 -9.14 -11.06 13.40
CA HIS A 544 -10.15 -10.01 13.52
C HIS A 544 -11.57 -10.56 13.39
N GLU A 545 -11.81 -11.58 12.56
CA GLU A 545 -13.08 -12.31 12.54
C GLU A 545 -13.40 -12.92 13.91
N GLU A 546 -12.45 -13.63 14.54
CA GLU A 546 -12.63 -14.21 15.88
C GLU A 546 -12.90 -13.12 16.95
N MET A 547 -12.25 -11.97 16.82
CA MET A 547 -12.52 -10.83 17.70
C MET A 547 -13.96 -10.33 17.53
N LEU A 548 -14.44 -10.22 16.29
CA LEU A 548 -15.80 -9.76 16.00
C LEU A 548 -16.87 -10.72 16.54
N GLU A 549 -16.65 -12.03 16.46
CA GLU A 549 -17.58 -13.06 17.00
C GLU A 549 -17.84 -12.88 18.51
N THR A 550 -16.83 -12.42 19.25
CA THR A 550 -16.93 -12.18 20.69
C THR A 550 -17.24 -10.72 21.02
N ASN A 551 -17.48 -9.88 20.01
CA ASN A 551 -17.56 -8.43 20.16
C ASN A 551 -16.38 -7.92 21.01
N TYR A 552 -15.16 -8.36 20.67
CA TYR A 552 -13.88 -8.08 21.33
C TYR A 552 -13.80 -8.37 22.85
N ASN A 553 -14.78 -9.05 23.45
CA ASN A 553 -14.79 -9.32 24.90
C ASN A 553 -13.76 -10.38 25.32
N LYS A 554 -13.29 -11.21 24.38
CA LYS A 554 -12.35 -12.30 24.67
C LYS A 554 -10.93 -11.93 24.25
N LYS A 555 -9.97 -12.11 25.16
CA LYS A 555 -8.55 -12.08 24.82
C LYS A 555 -8.18 -13.35 24.04
N LEU A 556 -7.54 -13.16 22.89
CA LEU A 556 -6.99 -14.23 22.07
C LEU A 556 -5.48 -14.34 22.32
N ASN A 557 -4.89 -15.50 22.04
CA ASN A 557 -3.47 -15.73 22.27
C ASN A 557 -2.76 -16.00 20.93
N TYR A 558 -2.12 -14.97 20.40
CA TYR A 558 -1.35 -15.00 19.16
C TYR A 558 -0.05 -14.22 19.33
N ASP A 559 1.05 -14.68 18.73
CA ASP A 559 2.40 -14.15 18.96
C ASP A 559 2.55 -12.64 18.71
N ASN A 560 1.82 -12.11 17.73
CA ASN A 560 1.86 -10.70 17.33
C ASN A 560 0.73 -9.86 17.96
N LEU A 561 -0.10 -10.45 18.83
CA LEU A 561 -1.28 -9.83 19.41
C LEU A 561 -1.10 -9.57 20.91
N PHE A 562 -1.26 -8.31 21.29
CA PHE A 562 -1.12 -7.84 22.66
C PHE A 562 -2.39 -7.12 23.10
N TYR A 563 -2.54 -6.97 24.41
CA TYR A 563 -3.65 -6.23 25.00
C TYR A 563 -3.12 -5.25 26.03
N ILE A 564 -3.66 -4.04 26.04
CA ILE A 564 -3.34 -3.01 27.02
C ILE A 564 -4.66 -2.57 27.66
N SER A 565 -4.72 -2.48 29.00
CA SER A 565 -5.94 -2.01 29.64
C SER A 565 -6.12 -0.51 29.42
N ARG A 566 -7.37 -0.07 29.21
CA ARG A 566 -7.69 1.36 29.10
C ARG A 566 -7.27 2.12 30.34
N LYS A 567 -7.41 1.49 31.51
CA LYS A 567 -7.02 2.07 32.80
C LYS A 567 -5.52 2.35 32.84
N ASP A 568 -4.68 1.39 32.47
CA ASP A 568 -3.22 1.58 32.45
C ASP A 568 -2.83 2.73 31.53
N ILE A 569 -3.49 2.85 30.37
CA ILE A 569 -3.28 3.97 29.46
C ILE A 569 -3.69 5.30 30.09
N LEU A 570 -4.85 5.36 30.75
CA LEU A 570 -5.34 6.58 31.38
C LEU A 570 -4.51 6.98 32.61
N ASP A 571 -3.89 6.02 33.30
CA ASP A 571 -3.01 6.24 34.45
C ASP A 571 -1.58 6.65 34.02
N GLU A 572 -1.10 6.19 32.86
CA GLU A 572 0.22 6.56 32.31
C GLU A 572 0.32 8.07 32.06
N LYS A 573 1.41 8.71 32.50
CA LYS A 573 1.60 10.17 32.51
C LYS A 573 1.31 10.85 31.16
N ASN A 574 1.77 10.25 30.06
CA ASN A 574 1.60 10.75 28.70
C ASN A 574 0.38 10.15 27.97
N LYS A 575 -0.33 9.20 28.58
CA LYS A 575 -1.40 8.40 27.97
C LYS A 575 -0.94 7.78 26.66
N SER A 576 0.30 7.27 26.63
CA SER A 576 0.90 6.70 25.42
C SER A 576 0.10 5.51 24.93
N LEU A 577 0.06 5.31 23.62
CA LEU A 577 -0.52 4.12 22.99
C LEU A 577 0.57 3.19 22.42
N LEU A 578 1.86 3.49 22.67
CA LEU A 578 2.95 2.63 22.25
C LEU A 578 3.00 1.36 23.08
N LEU A 579 3.11 0.22 22.40
CA LEU A 579 3.15 -1.10 23.03
C LEU A 579 4.28 -1.22 24.07
N THR A 580 5.45 -0.67 23.76
CA THR A 580 6.66 -0.69 24.60
C THR A 580 6.54 0.07 25.92
N GLN A 581 5.45 0.80 26.17
CA GLN A 581 5.19 1.42 27.47
C GLN A 581 4.49 0.47 28.45
N TYR A 582 3.92 -0.62 27.96
CA TYR A 582 3.11 -1.56 28.76
C TYR A 582 3.66 -2.99 28.72
N HIS A 583 4.31 -3.36 27.60
CA HIS A 583 4.96 -4.65 27.40
C HIS A 583 6.47 -4.43 27.28
N ASP A 584 7.09 -4.09 28.41
CA ASP A 584 8.54 -3.84 28.54
C ASP A 584 9.17 -4.78 29.58
N GLU A 585 8.70 -6.03 29.70
CA GLU A 585 9.27 -6.93 30.69
C GLU A 585 10.72 -7.32 30.37
N GLN A 586 11.49 -7.67 31.41
CA GLN A 586 12.83 -8.21 31.24
C GLN A 586 12.76 -9.56 30.54
N ILE A 587 13.46 -9.70 29.42
CA ILE A 587 13.52 -10.95 28.66
C ILE A 587 14.52 -11.89 29.34
N THR A 588 14.14 -13.14 29.57
CA THR A 588 15.04 -14.16 30.11
C THR A 588 16.28 -14.33 29.22
N GLY A 589 17.47 -14.24 29.81
CA GLY A 589 18.75 -14.33 29.08
C GLY A 589 19.20 -13.03 28.40
N TYR A 590 18.54 -11.91 28.70
CA TYR A 590 18.93 -10.57 28.26
C TYR A 590 19.17 -9.66 29.48
N ILE A 591 19.89 -8.55 29.28
CA ILE A 591 20.15 -7.51 30.27
C ILE A 591 19.80 -6.14 29.70
N ARG A 592 19.29 -5.22 30.54
CA ARG A 592 19.01 -3.84 30.13
C ARG A 592 20.29 -3.02 30.08
N LEU A 593 20.33 -2.11 29.11
CA LEU A 593 21.39 -1.11 29.05
C LEU A 593 21.40 -0.22 30.30
N SER A 594 20.26 0.03 30.94
CA SER A 594 20.17 0.77 32.20
C SER A 594 20.93 0.14 33.35
N ASP A 595 21.18 -1.18 33.31
CA ASP A 595 21.86 -1.90 34.37
C ASP A 595 23.38 -1.84 34.19
N ILE A 596 23.84 -1.70 32.95
CA ILE A 596 25.26 -1.78 32.58
C ILE A 596 25.87 -0.44 32.12
N LEU A 597 25.07 0.49 31.62
CA LEU A 597 25.51 1.80 31.12
C LEU A 597 25.06 2.95 32.03
N GLU A 598 25.86 4.01 32.02
CA GLU A 598 25.48 5.32 32.55
C GLU A 598 25.76 6.43 31.54
N GLN A 599 24.92 7.48 31.56
CA GLN A 599 25.07 8.62 30.69
C GLN A 599 26.16 9.56 31.22
N VAL A 600 27.08 9.98 30.35
CA VAL A 600 28.15 10.94 30.65
C VAL A 600 27.80 12.29 30.03
N LYS A 601 28.01 13.37 30.79
CA LYS A 601 27.81 14.76 30.36
C LYS A 601 29.08 15.57 30.57
N GLU A 602 30.13 15.20 29.86
CA GLU A 602 31.40 15.90 29.85
C GLU A 602 31.43 16.92 28.70
N LYS A 603 31.80 18.17 28.97
CA LYS A 603 31.88 19.24 27.98
C LYS A 603 33.27 19.36 27.39
N ASN A 604 33.35 19.71 26.11
CA ASN A 604 34.61 19.81 25.37
C ASN A 604 35.40 21.10 25.69
N THR A 605 35.69 21.34 26.97
CA THR A 605 36.49 22.49 27.41
C THR A 605 37.96 22.39 26.99
N GLU A 606 38.42 21.20 26.61
CA GLU A 606 39.78 20.91 26.14
C GLU A 606 39.94 20.99 24.61
N HIS A 607 38.88 21.36 23.88
CA HIS A 607 38.90 21.56 22.42
C HIS A 607 39.32 20.32 21.60
N PHE A 608 38.87 19.12 21.99
CA PHE A 608 39.00 17.93 21.16
C PHE A 608 38.35 18.08 19.79
N GLU A 609 38.86 17.36 18.80
CA GLU A 609 38.34 17.35 17.44
C GLU A 609 36.90 16.84 17.36
N THR A 610 36.15 17.36 16.39
CA THR A 610 34.73 17.03 16.26
C THR A 610 34.54 15.77 15.42
N ALA A 611 33.94 14.74 15.99
CA ALA A 611 33.51 13.55 15.28
C ALA A 611 32.03 13.66 14.84
N SER A 612 31.73 13.04 13.69
CA SER A 612 30.35 12.85 13.25
C SER A 612 29.87 11.46 13.66
N ILE A 613 28.58 11.30 13.97
CA ILE A 613 27.96 9.98 14.13
C ILE A 613 27.27 9.60 12.83
N THR A 614 27.66 8.47 12.25
CA THR A 614 27.15 8.00 10.96
C THR A 614 26.97 6.49 10.95
N ASN A 615 26.16 5.99 10.04
CA ASN A 615 25.99 4.56 9.74
C ASN A 615 26.78 4.12 8.48
N ALA A 616 27.56 5.04 7.88
CA ALA A 616 28.38 4.76 6.70
C ALA A 616 29.71 4.07 7.04
N GLU A 617 30.26 4.37 8.22
CA GLU A 617 31.51 3.79 8.73
C GLU A 617 31.23 2.66 9.72
N PHE A 618 32.11 1.67 9.77
CA PHE A 618 31.86 0.46 10.57
C PHE A 618 31.72 0.72 12.07
N TRP A 619 32.55 1.62 12.64
CA TRP A 619 32.46 2.06 14.04
C TRP A 619 31.68 3.37 14.21
N GLY A 620 31.18 3.92 13.10
CA GLY A 620 30.22 5.03 13.07
C GLY A 620 30.65 6.35 13.71
N MET A 621 31.95 6.56 13.98
CA MET A 621 32.49 7.78 14.60
C MET A 621 33.75 8.33 13.91
N PRO A 622 33.73 8.62 12.60
CA PRO A 622 34.83 9.29 11.91
C PRO A 622 34.96 10.77 12.33
N LEU A 623 36.16 11.33 12.12
CA LEU A 623 36.38 12.77 12.28
C LEU A 623 35.59 13.54 11.22
N GLY A 624 35.05 14.70 11.61
CA GLY A 624 34.21 15.51 10.74
C GLY A 624 34.96 16.05 9.52
N GLU A 625 36.20 16.48 9.69
CA GLU A 625 37.05 16.98 8.60
C GLU A 625 37.33 15.90 7.55
N GLU A 626 37.59 14.66 7.97
CA GLU A 626 37.83 13.53 7.06
C GLU A 626 36.61 13.20 6.21
N LEU A 627 35.40 13.41 6.74
CA LEU A 627 34.14 13.16 6.03
C LEU A 627 33.71 14.28 5.09
N TRP A 628 33.85 15.55 5.52
CA TRP A 628 33.20 16.69 4.87
C TRP A 628 34.20 17.67 4.22
N GLY A 629 35.50 17.44 4.37
CA GLY A 629 36.57 18.23 3.75
C GLY A 629 36.61 19.69 4.23
N GLU A 630 37.15 20.58 3.39
CA GLU A 630 37.35 22.01 3.70
C GLU A 630 36.06 22.79 4.02
N ASN A 631 34.88 22.21 3.73
CA ASN A 631 33.58 22.80 4.04
C ASN A 631 32.99 22.34 5.40
N PHE A 632 33.77 21.61 6.21
CA PHE A 632 33.31 21.16 7.52
C PHE A 632 33.19 22.34 8.50
N ILE A 633 31.98 22.86 8.63
CA ILE A 633 31.57 23.68 9.76
C ILE A 633 31.05 22.73 10.83
N SER A 634 31.54 22.83 12.07
CA SER A 634 31.01 22.04 13.18
C SER A 634 29.48 22.19 13.18
N VAL A 635 28.78 21.06 13.01
CA VAL A 635 27.41 20.94 12.48
C VAL A 635 26.34 21.74 13.25
N THR A 636 26.70 22.35 14.38
CA THR A 636 25.80 23.15 15.23
C THR A 636 26.38 24.46 15.78
N SER A 637 27.65 24.82 15.54
CA SER A 637 28.25 26.06 16.06
C SER A 637 29.66 26.34 15.52
N GLU A 638 30.10 27.61 15.51
CA GLU A 638 31.49 27.99 15.17
C GLU A 638 32.52 27.45 16.18
N ASN A 639 32.09 27.10 17.40
CA ASN A 639 32.93 26.56 18.47
C ASN A 639 32.28 25.31 19.08
N ASN A 640 33.07 24.27 19.35
CA ASN A 640 32.61 22.99 19.88
C ASN A 640 32.74 22.85 21.41
N ILE A 641 33.05 23.88 22.21
CA ILE A 641 33.16 23.78 23.68
C ILE A 641 31.94 23.10 24.34
N ASN A 642 30.74 23.38 23.82
CA ASN A 642 29.50 22.85 24.39
C ASN A 642 29.19 21.41 23.98
N TYR A 643 30.01 20.82 23.11
CA TYR A 643 29.86 19.45 22.61
C TYR A 643 30.16 18.45 23.73
N ASN A 644 29.60 17.25 23.61
CA ASN A 644 29.85 16.18 24.57
C ASN A 644 31.15 15.47 24.19
N VAL A 645 32.02 15.22 25.17
CA VAL A 645 33.24 14.45 24.98
C VAL A 645 32.92 12.96 24.96
N VAL A 646 33.52 12.25 24.02
CA VAL A 646 33.46 10.79 23.85
C VAL A 646 34.88 10.24 24.01
N ARG A 647 35.16 9.64 25.16
CA ARG A 647 36.46 9.02 25.47
C ARG A 647 36.54 7.61 24.87
N GLU A 648 37.73 7.01 24.94
CA GLU A 648 37.97 5.64 24.45
C GLU A 648 36.89 4.67 24.96
N LYS A 649 36.36 3.84 24.06
CA LYS A 649 35.28 2.87 24.28
C LYS A 649 33.94 3.45 24.73
N TYR A 650 33.73 4.76 24.69
CA TYR A 650 32.40 5.33 24.94
C TYR A 650 31.54 5.25 23.66
N ILE A 651 30.24 5.06 23.84
CA ILE A 651 29.26 5.07 22.74
C ILE A 651 28.50 6.39 22.76
N SER A 652 28.28 6.96 21.58
CA SER A 652 27.34 8.07 21.38
C SER A 652 26.46 7.78 20.17
N PHE A 653 25.30 8.41 20.09
CA PHE A 653 24.39 8.22 18.95
C PHE A 653 23.64 9.50 18.60
N ASN A 654 23.18 9.58 17.36
CA ASN A 654 22.30 10.67 16.91
C ASN A 654 20.84 10.28 17.22
N PRO A 655 20.16 10.95 18.18
CA PRO A 655 18.79 10.59 18.57
C PRO A 655 17.83 10.51 17.40
N SER A 656 17.92 11.48 16.47
CA SER A 656 17.02 11.61 15.32
C SER A 656 17.31 10.65 14.17
N ARG A 657 18.35 9.81 14.28
CA ARG A 657 18.77 8.83 13.28
C ARG A 657 19.15 7.47 13.88
N ALA A 658 18.82 7.24 15.15
CA ALA A 658 19.12 5.97 15.82
C ALA A 658 18.41 4.80 15.12
N ASN A 659 17.17 4.99 14.67
CA ASN A 659 16.38 4.01 13.92
C ASN A 659 16.99 3.59 12.57
N VAL A 660 17.91 4.37 12.01
CA VAL A 660 18.67 4.04 10.79
C VAL A 660 20.12 3.64 11.09
N GLY A 661 20.44 3.34 12.35
CA GLY A 661 21.74 2.81 12.77
C GLY A 661 22.82 3.86 13.04
N SER A 662 22.43 5.13 13.27
CA SER A 662 23.40 6.22 13.53
C SER A 662 23.95 6.17 14.95
N PHE A 663 24.79 5.17 15.24
CA PHE A 663 25.53 4.96 16.47
C PHE A 663 27.02 4.99 16.19
N GLY A 664 27.83 5.49 17.13
CA GLY A 664 29.27 5.49 17.05
C GLY A 664 29.93 5.06 18.36
N ILE A 665 31.09 4.41 18.26
CA ILE A 665 31.97 4.08 19.38
C ILE A 665 33.36 4.65 19.12
N ASN A 666 33.94 5.31 20.13
CA ASN A 666 35.31 5.80 20.00
C ASN A 666 36.30 4.64 20.19
N MET A 667 36.91 4.19 19.10
CA MET A 667 37.95 3.16 19.10
C MET A 667 39.38 3.74 19.20
N SER A 668 39.51 5.06 19.23
CA SER A 668 40.77 5.78 19.40
C SER A 668 41.06 6.04 20.87
N ASN A 669 42.35 6.04 21.22
CA ASN A 669 42.83 6.43 22.55
C ASN A 669 42.72 7.95 22.78
N THR A 670 42.45 8.72 21.72
CA THR A 670 42.24 10.18 21.80
C THR A 670 40.74 10.47 21.96
N PRO A 671 40.33 11.28 22.95
CA PRO A 671 38.95 11.74 23.06
C PRO A 671 38.53 12.58 21.86
N VAL A 672 37.24 12.50 21.51
CA VAL A 672 36.63 13.31 20.45
C VAL A 672 35.39 14.03 20.99
N ALA A 673 34.92 15.05 20.29
CA ALA A 673 33.73 15.81 20.63
C ALA A 673 32.59 15.53 19.66
N VAL A 674 31.36 15.39 20.16
CA VAL A 674 30.15 15.20 19.34
C VAL A 674 29.08 16.22 19.75
N SER A 675 28.16 16.55 18.84
CA SER A 675 27.10 17.54 19.11
C SER A 675 26.46 17.34 20.49
N ASN A 676 26.18 18.43 21.21
CA ASN A 676 25.55 18.38 22.53
C ASN A 676 24.21 17.60 22.53
N ALA A 677 23.53 17.56 21.37
CA ALA A 677 22.31 16.79 21.20
C ALA A 677 22.52 15.27 21.27
N TYR A 678 23.75 14.78 21.10
CA TYR A 678 24.08 13.35 21.02
C TYR A 678 24.46 12.84 22.41
N PRO A 679 23.64 11.98 23.04
CA PRO A 679 23.92 11.46 24.36
C PRO A 679 25.09 10.47 24.31
N THR A 680 25.99 10.56 25.29
CA THR A 680 27.19 9.72 25.40
C THR A 680 27.06 8.80 26.62
N PHE A 681 27.52 7.56 26.48
CA PHE A 681 27.42 6.52 27.49
C PHE A 681 28.73 5.76 27.67
N ARG A 682 28.94 5.30 28.90
CA ARG A 682 30.02 4.40 29.29
C ARG A 682 29.48 3.26 30.14
N LEU A 683 30.29 2.22 30.35
CA LEU A 683 29.99 1.19 31.35
C LEU A 683 29.97 1.81 32.75
N LYS A 684 29.02 1.34 33.57
CA LYS A 684 29.04 1.62 35.00
C LYS A 684 30.25 0.97 35.65
N GLN A 685 30.75 1.62 36.70
CA GLN A 685 31.84 1.11 37.50
C GLN A 685 31.58 -0.34 37.96
N GLY A 686 32.52 -1.23 37.69
CA GLY A 686 32.47 -2.66 38.04
C GLY A 686 31.95 -3.56 36.92
N MET A 687 31.34 -3.00 35.86
CA MET A 687 30.82 -3.78 34.73
C MET A 687 31.88 -4.08 33.67
N GLU A 688 33.05 -3.46 33.73
CA GLU A 688 34.15 -3.62 32.78
C GLU A 688 34.69 -5.07 32.75
N SER A 689 34.54 -5.81 33.85
CA SER A 689 34.90 -7.23 33.93
C SER A 689 33.86 -8.17 33.33
N ARG A 690 32.65 -7.67 33.02
CA ARG A 690 31.51 -8.47 32.55
C ARG A 690 31.06 -8.11 31.15
N TYR A 691 31.26 -6.88 30.70
CA TYR A 691 30.83 -6.42 29.38
C TYR A 691 31.91 -5.66 28.62
N LEU A 692 31.91 -5.84 27.30
CA LEU A 692 32.68 -5.05 26.35
C LEU A 692 31.78 -4.01 25.66
N MET A 693 32.23 -2.77 25.56
CA MET A 693 31.48 -1.71 24.88
C MET A 693 31.32 -1.98 23.39
N GLU A 694 32.32 -2.62 22.77
CA GLU A 694 32.31 -3.07 21.38
C GLU A 694 31.21 -4.10 21.14
N TYR A 695 31.02 -5.04 22.07
CA TYR A 695 29.93 -6.00 22.00
C TYR A 695 28.57 -5.28 22.05
N ILE A 696 28.41 -4.33 22.97
CA ILE A 696 27.18 -3.51 23.07
C ILE A 696 26.93 -2.75 21.76
N TYR A 697 27.96 -2.10 21.20
CA TYR A 697 27.88 -1.42 19.91
C TYR A 697 27.41 -2.36 18.79
N LEU A 698 27.98 -3.56 18.70
CA LEU A 698 27.59 -4.56 17.70
C LEU A 698 26.14 -5.02 17.88
N GLN A 699 25.66 -5.14 19.12
CA GLN A 699 24.25 -5.43 19.38
C GLN A 699 23.35 -4.29 18.86
N LEU A 700 23.69 -3.04 19.12
CA LEU A 700 22.90 -1.87 18.69
C LEU A 700 22.82 -1.72 17.16
N THR A 701 23.88 -2.10 16.45
CA THR A 701 24.03 -1.83 15.01
C THR A 701 23.75 -3.03 14.11
N HIS A 702 23.88 -4.26 14.62
CA HIS A 702 23.79 -5.48 13.81
C HIS A 702 22.83 -6.55 14.36
N ASN A 703 22.36 -6.45 15.61
CA ASN A 703 21.37 -7.40 16.11
C ASN A 703 19.95 -6.99 15.65
N SER A 704 19.35 -7.81 14.77
CA SER A 704 18.00 -7.58 14.24
C SER A 704 16.94 -7.29 15.30
N ARG A 705 16.95 -7.99 16.44
CA ARG A 705 15.99 -7.78 17.54
C ARG A 705 16.17 -6.42 18.20
N VAL A 706 17.42 -6.01 18.41
CA VAL A 706 17.74 -4.72 19.05
C VAL A 706 17.43 -3.57 18.10
N ILE A 707 17.72 -3.73 16.81
CA ILE A 707 17.37 -2.76 15.76
C ILE A 707 15.85 -2.58 15.68
N GLU A 708 15.10 -3.68 15.76
CA GLU A 708 13.63 -3.64 15.80
C GLU A 708 13.13 -2.89 17.04
N ASP A 709 13.65 -3.20 18.24
CA ASP A 709 13.29 -2.51 19.49
C ASP A 709 13.65 -1.00 19.45
N ILE A 710 14.81 -0.64 18.87
CA ILE A 710 15.18 0.76 18.61
C ILE A 710 14.13 1.45 17.74
N ALA A 711 13.71 0.81 16.64
CA ALA A 711 12.71 1.37 15.75
C ALA A 711 11.34 1.52 16.42
N GLU A 712 10.98 0.64 17.36
CA GLU A 712 9.72 0.70 18.11
C GLU A 712 9.71 1.77 19.20
N ARG A 713 10.85 2.01 19.83
CA ARG A 713 11.02 3.08 20.82
C ARG A 713 11.26 4.45 20.19
N SER A 714 11.58 4.49 18.91
CA SER A 714 11.75 5.74 18.15
C SER A 714 10.41 6.28 17.68
N TYR A 715 10.09 7.53 17.98
CA TYR A 715 8.83 8.16 17.59
C TYR A 715 9.03 9.58 17.07
N GLY A 716 8.11 10.07 16.24
CA GLY A 716 8.14 11.40 15.62
C GLY A 716 7.52 11.41 14.22
N THR A 717 7.11 12.59 13.74
CA THR A 717 6.32 12.72 12.50
C THR A 717 7.18 12.87 11.23
N ILE A 718 8.28 13.62 11.32
CA ILE A 718 9.23 13.84 10.20
C ILE A 718 10.52 13.06 10.43
N ARG A 719 11.08 13.13 11.64
CA ARG A 719 12.23 12.35 12.07
C ARG A 719 11.88 11.61 13.35
N GLN A 720 12.08 10.30 13.35
CA GLN A 720 11.89 9.49 14.54
C GLN A 720 13.09 9.66 15.45
N ALA A 721 12.84 9.92 16.72
CA ALA A 721 13.89 10.14 17.70
C ALA A 721 13.87 9.06 18.79
N LEU A 722 15.04 8.51 19.09
CA LEU A 722 15.28 7.70 20.29
C LEU A 722 15.89 8.60 21.36
N ASN A 723 15.18 8.83 22.45
CA ASN A 723 15.73 9.60 23.57
C ASN A 723 16.63 8.72 24.47
N ALA A 724 17.48 9.35 25.28
CA ALA A 724 18.42 8.65 26.17
C ALA A 724 17.73 7.71 27.17
N THR A 725 16.55 8.07 27.68
CA THR A 725 15.80 7.23 28.62
C THR A 725 15.30 5.95 27.96
N GLU A 726 14.76 6.05 26.74
CA GLU A 726 14.31 4.89 25.97
C GLU A 726 15.50 4.04 25.48
N PHE A 727 16.63 4.65 25.13
CA PHE A 727 17.86 3.94 24.82
C PHE A 727 18.31 3.03 25.97
N LEU A 728 18.30 3.52 27.21
CA LEU A 728 18.69 2.72 28.37
C LEU A 728 17.72 1.57 28.66
N LYS A 729 16.50 1.57 28.13
CA LYS A 729 15.57 0.45 28.28
C LYS A 729 15.86 -0.71 27.33
N LEU A 730 16.66 -0.51 26.29
CA LEU A 730 17.03 -1.55 25.33
C LEU A 730 17.65 -2.74 26.04
N GLN A 731 17.39 -3.94 25.52
CA GLN A 731 17.87 -5.19 26.09
C GLN A 731 18.78 -5.92 25.10
N ILE A 732 19.95 -6.33 25.57
CA ILE A 732 20.93 -7.11 24.79
C ILE A 732 21.12 -8.49 25.40
N LYS A 733 21.56 -9.47 24.59
CA LYS A 733 21.76 -10.84 25.08
C LYS A 733 22.85 -10.85 26.16
N ASP A 734 22.53 -11.43 27.32
CA ASP A 734 23.46 -11.57 28.44
C ASP A 734 24.28 -12.86 28.25
N ILE A 735 25.52 -12.70 27.79
CA ILE A 735 26.45 -13.80 27.53
C ILE A 735 27.77 -13.56 28.28
N SER A 736 28.57 -14.61 28.46
CA SER A 736 29.83 -14.50 29.20
C SER A 736 30.81 -13.55 28.52
N PHE A 737 31.69 -12.94 29.32
CA PHE A 737 32.73 -12.03 28.81
C PHE A 737 33.58 -12.69 27.71
N ASP A 738 33.96 -13.95 27.89
CA ASP A 738 34.74 -14.72 26.90
C ASP A 738 34.00 -14.88 25.56
N GLU A 739 32.68 -15.11 25.60
CA GLU A 739 31.86 -15.19 24.39
C GLU A 739 31.75 -13.82 23.69
N GLN A 740 31.59 -12.73 24.45
CA GLN A 740 31.62 -11.37 23.92
C GLN A 740 32.96 -11.09 23.22
N GLN A 741 34.07 -11.39 23.89
CA GLN A 741 35.42 -11.18 23.34
C GLN A 741 35.63 -11.99 22.06
N LYS A 742 35.15 -13.24 22.01
CA LYS A 742 35.21 -14.06 20.79
C LYS A 742 34.45 -13.43 19.63
N ILE A 743 33.27 -12.88 19.87
CA ILE A 743 32.47 -12.17 18.86
C ILE A 743 33.22 -10.94 18.38
N VAL A 744 33.66 -10.07 19.30
CA VAL A 744 34.38 -8.83 19.00
C VAL A 744 35.64 -9.12 18.19
N ASN A 745 36.50 -10.03 18.65
CA ASN A 745 37.73 -10.42 17.95
C ASN A 745 37.47 -10.96 16.54
N THR A 746 36.40 -11.72 16.37
CA THR A 746 36.02 -12.27 15.06
C THR A 746 35.62 -11.15 14.11
N VAL A 747 34.83 -10.20 14.60
CA VAL A 747 34.35 -9.06 13.82
C VAL A 747 35.50 -8.11 13.48
N GLU A 748 36.33 -7.76 14.45
CA GLU A 748 37.52 -6.92 14.26
C GLU A 748 38.47 -7.53 13.23
N LYS A 749 38.79 -8.83 13.34
CA LYS A 749 39.64 -9.52 12.37
C LYS A 749 39.09 -9.41 10.95
N LYS A 750 37.78 -9.59 10.77
CA LYS A 750 37.13 -9.46 9.45
C LYS A 750 37.14 -8.03 8.96
N HIS A 751 36.88 -7.06 9.84
CA HIS A 751 36.92 -5.64 9.49
C HIS A 751 38.32 -5.21 9.04
N SER A 752 39.37 -5.63 9.75
CA SER A 752 40.76 -5.38 9.34
C SER A 752 41.08 -5.97 7.96
N GLN A 753 40.56 -7.16 7.64
CA GLN A 753 40.71 -7.74 6.29
C GLN A 753 40.02 -6.90 5.22
N VAL A 754 38.82 -6.36 5.50
CA VAL A 754 38.12 -5.46 4.58
C VAL A 754 38.94 -4.19 4.32
N LEU A 755 39.46 -3.55 5.38
CA LEU A 755 40.31 -2.36 5.24
C LEU A 755 41.59 -2.64 4.46
N GLN A 756 42.22 -3.80 4.69
CA GLN A 756 43.41 -4.21 3.94
C GLN A 756 43.09 -4.35 2.44
N ILE A 757 42.01 -5.05 2.09
CA ILE A 757 41.59 -5.23 0.70
C ILE A 757 41.21 -3.89 0.06
N GLN A 758 40.52 -3.00 0.78
CA GLN A 758 40.21 -1.65 0.28
C GLN A 758 41.48 -0.86 -0.02
N LYS A 759 42.49 -0.93 0.85
CA LYS A 759 43.80 -0.29 0.61
C LYS A 759 44.52 -0.90 -0.59
N GLU A 760 44.47 -2.23 -0.74
CA GLU A 760 45.04 -2.92 -1.92
C GLU A 760 44.34 -2.48 -3.21
N LEU A 761 43.00 -2.39 -3.22
CA LEU A 761 42.21 -1.89 -4.35
C LEU A 761 42.55 -0.44 -4.71
N ASN A 762 42.67 0.45 -3.72
CA ASN A 762 43.04 1.85 -3.94
C ASN A 762 44.47 2.00 -4.50
N ASN A 763 45.32 1.00 -4.29
CA ASN A 763 46.69 0.97 -4.82
C ASN A 763 46.80 0.27 -6.19
N LEU A 764 45.71 -0.34 -6.70
CA LEU A 764 45.67 -0.80 -8.08
C LEU A 764 45.58 0.46 -8.95
N ASN A 765 46.73 0.90 -9.48
CA ASN A 765 46.79 1.92 -10.53
C ASN A 765 46.06 1.39 -11.78
N LEU A 766 44.75 1.65 -11.82
CA LEU A 766 43.90 1.46 -12.98
C LEU A 766 44.04 2.68 -13.89
N GLU A 767 45.25 2.88 -14.44
CA GLU A 767 45.45 3.73 -15.61
C GLU A 767 44.99 3.02 -16.89
#